data_AF-A0A917JBR2-F1
#
_entry.id   AF-A0A917JBR2-F1
#
_cell.length_a   1.000
_cell.length_b   1.000
_cell.length_c   1.000
_cell.angle_alpha   90.00
_cell.angle_beta   90.00
_cell.angle_gamma   90.00
#
_symmetry.space_group_name_H-M   'P 1'
#
loop_
_entity.id
_entity.type
_entity.pdbx_description
1 polymer ?
#
loop_
_entity_poly.entity_id
_entity_poly.type
_entity_poly.pdbx_seq_one_letter_code
_entity_poly.pdbx_strand_id
1 'polypeptide(L)'
;MNLACVSVLLLVANYAIAQNKALVNTSASPYAKLSSLDMGNVTWTKGFWADRFQICRDTMIPNLWKVYTDPKVSHAYKNFEIAAGLDTGLHSGPPFHDGDFYKLFEAVASMYAVTHDPKLDALMDKTIAVIAKAQRADGYIHTPTIIAQKNDPKNAKAFADRLNFETYNLGHLMTAGCVHYRATGKKTLLNVAIKATDYLYNFYKKASPELARNAICPSHYMGVVEMYRTTRDPKYLELSKNLIDIRGLMKDGTDDNQDRVPFRQQTKVMGHAVRANYLFAGVADVYAETGDTTLMHTLNLMWDDVVNRKMYVTGGTGALYDGVSPDGTSYNPVDVQKVHQAYGRDYQLPNFTSHNETCANIGNVLWNWRMLQTTGNAKYADVMELALYNSVLSGISLNGKNFLYTNPMSYSDDLPFTQRWSKDRVPYISLSNCCPPNVVRTIAEVADYAYSVSHKGLYFNLYGGNVLNTVLKDGSKLKLDQQTEYPWDGKVNITLQQVPAKAYSLFLRIPGWCNGASLSVNGQPIDATLTTGEYAEINRKWKAGDRIELNLPMPVKLMESNPLVEETRNQVAVKRGPVVYCLESVGMPKGQKVFNVAIPVNNDLKPELIEIENSPIMSLTGKADLRNEGSWTNQLYREVGTKTSKVNIRMVPYYAWGNRGHVDMETWIPLDR
;
A
#
# COMPACT_ATOMS: atom_id res chain seq x y z
N MET A 1 57.47 -41.65 13.25
CA MET A 1 56.44 -41.63 12.21
C MET A 1 55.21 -40.97 12.82
N ASN A 2 54.85 -39.80 12.29
CA ASN A 2 53.78 -38.92 12.75
C ASN A 2 52.42 -39.62 12.78
N LEU A 3 51.55 -39.24 13.72
CA LEU A 3 50.19 -38.83 13.37
C LEU A 3 49.63 -37.94 14.49
N ALA A 4 49.45 -36.66 14.17
CA ALA A 4 48.82 -35.66 15.02
C ALA A 4 47.29 -35.78 14.91
N CYS A 5 46.59 -35.90 16.04
CA CYS A 5 45.14 -35.74 16.10
C CYS A 5 44.78 -34.25 16.03
N VAL A 6 44.37 -33.80 14.85
CA VAL A 6 43.71 -32.48 14.69
C VAL A 6 42.25 -32.64 15.08
N SER A 7 41.89 -32.05 16.21
CA SER A 7 40.50 -31.92 16.67
C SER A 7 39.87 -30.74 15.94
N VAL A 8 38.98 -31.02 14.98
CA VAL A 8 38.17 -29.98 14.30
C VAL A 8 37.06 -29.55 15.27
N LEU A 9 37.28 -28.45 15.98
CA LEU A 9 36.22 -27.73 16.68
C LEU A 9 35.32 -27.07 15.63
N LEU A 10 34.17 -27.68 15.36
CA LEU A 10 33.03 -27.04 14.71
C LEU A 10 32.54 -25.92 15.64
N LEU A 11 33.01 -24.69 15.37
CA LEU A 11 32.39 -23.46 15.86
C LEU A 11 30.97 -23.40 15.30
N VAL A 12 30.00 -23.93 16.05
CA VAL A 12 28.59 -23.61 15.85
C VAL A 12 28.45 -22.14 16.20
N ALA A 13 28.53 -21.27 15.20
CA ALA A 13 28.17 -19.87 15.36
C ALA A 13 26.71 -19.86 15.83
N ASN A 14 26.48 -19.39 17.06
CA ASN A 14 25.16 -19.02 17.54
C ASN A 14 24.67 -17.87 16.65
N TYR A 15 24.09 -18.19 15.50
CA TYR A 15 23.34 -17.21 14.72
C TYR A 15 22.19 -16.73 15.60
N ALA A 16 22.24 -15.46 15.99
CA ALA A 16 21.11 -14.85 16.67
C ALA A 16 19.89 -14.98 15.76
N ILE A 17 18.77 -15.45 16.33
CA ILE A 17 17.49 -15.52 15.63
C ILE A 17 16.98 -14.07 15.50
N ALA A 18 17.47 -13.34 14.51
CA ALA A 18 17.15 -11.95 14.23
C ALA A 18 16.49 -11.80 12.85
N GLN A 19 15.63 -10.79 12.68
CA GLN A 19 14.88 -10.53 11.43
C GLN A 19 13.88 -11.66 11.04
N ASN A 20 13.49 -12.52 11.98
CA ASN A 20 12.54 -13.61 11.71
C ASN A 20 11.07 -13.27 12.04
N LYS A 21 10.82 -12.08 12.60
CA LYS A 21 9.51 -11.53 12.98
C LYS A 21 9.14 -10.30 12.15
N ALA A 22 9.76 -10.11 10.99
CA ALA A 22 9.41 -9.06 10.04
C ALA A 22 7.96 -9.17 9.53
N LEU A 23 7.35 -8.03 9.20
CA LEU A 23 6.00 -7.97 8.58
C LEU A 23 5.94 -8.84 7.30
N VAL A 24 6.91 -8.65 6.41
CA VAL A 24 7.20 -9.53 5.27
C VAL A 24 8.58 -10.13 5.48
N ASN A 25 8.65 -11.45 5.72
CA ASN A 25 9.87 -12.09 6.19
C ASN A 25 10.70 -12.70 5.04
N THR A 26 11.43 -11.83 4.35
CA THR A 26 12.40 -12.23 3.31
C THR A 26 13.77 -12.61 3.85
N SER A 27 13.95 -12.73 5.17
CA SER A 27 15.28 -12.91 5.80
C SER A 27 16.00 -14.18 5.38
N ALA A 28 15.26 -15.23 5.00
CA ALA A 28 15.79 -16.49 4.49
C ALA A 28 15.40 -16.76 3.03
N SER A 29 14.91 -15.75 2.32
CA SER A 29 14.59 -15.84 0.90
C SER A 29 15.89 -15.76 0.08
N PRO A 30 16.24 -16.79 -0.71
CA PRO A 30 17.56 -16.89 -1.34
C PRO A 30 17.85 -15.80 -2.39
N TYR A 31 16.81 -15.20 -2.98
CA TYR A 31 16.96 -14.17 -4.02
C TYR A 31 16.49 -12.78 -3.57
N ALA A 32 16.18 -12.61 -2.28
CA ALA A 32 16.00 -11.28 -1.71
C ALA A 32 17.36 -10.62 -1.49
N LYS A 33 17.48 -9.34 -1.86
CA LYS A 33 18.71 -8.55 -1.63
C LYS A 33 18.66 -7.80 -0.31
N LEU A 34 17.45 -7.39 0.09
CA LEU A 34 17.18 -6.74 1.35
C LEU A 34 16.21 -7.61 2.18
N SER A 35 16.22 -7.40 3.48
CA SER A 35 15.26 -7.96 4.42
C SER A 35 14.69 -6.86 5.31
N SER A 36 13.43 -7.01 5.71
CA SER A 36 12.82 -6.11 6.69
C SER A 36 13.37 -6.36 8.09
N LEU A 37 13.24 -5.37 8.97
CA LEU A 37 13.46 -5.53 10.40
C LEU A 37 12.30 -6.28 11.07
N ASP A 38 12.50 -6.70 12.33
CA ASP A 38 11.42 -7.31 13.11
C ASP A 38 10.36 -6.26 13.47
N MET A 39 9.09 -6.67 13.47
CA MET A 39 7.99 -5.81 13.87
C MET A 39 8.23 -5.25 15.29
N GLY A 40 7.98 -3.95 15.46
CA GLY A 40 8.23 -3.25 16.73
C GLY A 40 9.67 -2.80 16.96
N ASN A 41 10.63 -3.11 16.08
CA ASN A 41 11.99 -2.56 16.18
C ASN A 41 12.06 -1.06 15.89
N VAL A 42 11.09 -0.55 15.12
CA VAL A 42 10.98 0.87 14.78
C VAL A 42 9.78 1.44 15.52
N THR A 43 9.98 2.54 16.23
CA THR A 43 8.91 3.25 16.93
C THR A 43 8.92 4.71 16.50
N TRP A 44 7.81 5.17 15.91
CA TRP A 44 7.62 6.59 15.63
C TRP A 44 7.66 7.41 16.92
N THR A 45 8.34 8.55 16.90
CA THR A 45 8.52 9.41 18.08
C THR A 45 7.69 10.68 17.97
N LYS A 46 8.09 11.60 17.10
CA LYS A 46 7.44 12.89 16.85
C LYS A 46 7.34 13.16 15.36
N GLY A 47 6.40 14.03 14.99
CA GLY A 47 6.18 14.44 13.60
C GLY A 47 5.12 13.61 12.89
N PHE A 48 5.06 13.73 11.57
CA PHE A 48 3.90 13.33 10.77
C PHE A 48 3.41 11.89 11.00
N TRP A 49 4.29 10.89 10.85
CA TRP A 49 3.89 9.49 11.02
C TRP A 49 3.62 9.12 12.48
N ALA A 50 4.25 9.80 13.45
CA ALA A 50 3.91 9.62 14.86
C ALA A 50 2.46 10.07 15.13
N ASP A 51 2.06 11.21 14.59
CA ASP A 51 0.69 11.72 14.71
C ASP A 51 -0.32 10.79 14.03
N ARG A 52 -0.02 10.33 12.80
CA ARG A 52 -0.90 9.39 12.07
C ARG A 52 -1.00 8.04 12.79
N PHE A 53 0.11 7.52 13.32
CA PHE A 53 0.13 6.28 14.10
C PHE A 53 -0.67 6.42 15.40
N GLN A 54 -0.57 7.56 16.08
CA GLN A 54 -1.37 7.85 17.27
C GLN A 54 -2.86 7.83 16.95
N ILE A 55 -3.30 8.49 15.87
CA ILE A 55 -4.72 8.46 15.46
C ILE A 55 -5.14 7.05 15.07
N CYS A 56 -4.25 6.27 14.45
CA CYS A 56 -4.51 4.86 14.16
C CYS A 56 -4.81 4.04 15.42
N ARG A 57 -3.94 4.18 16.43
CA ARG A 57 -4.08 3.52 17.74
C ARG A 57 -5.33 3.98 18.49
N ASP A 58 -5.52 5.29 18.60
CA ASP A 58 -6.50 5.88 19.53
C ASP A 58 -7.89 6.00 18.90
N THR A 59 -7.99 6.03 17.57
CA THR A 59 -9.27 6.25 16.86
C THR A 59 -9.54 5.25 15.76
N MET A 60 -8.64 5.03 14.79
CA MET A 60 -8.96 4.23 13.60
C MET A 60 -9.27 2.77 13.95
N ILE A 61 -8.38 2.09 14.68
CA ILE A 61 -8.56 0.69 15.10
C ILE A 61 -9.79 0.56 16.02
N PRO A 62 -9.95 1.34 17.11
CA PRO A 62 -11.13 1.22 17.97
C PRO A 62 -12.45 1.48 17.23
N ASN A 63 -12.50 2.50 16.37
CA ASN A 63 -13.70 2.84 15.61
C ASN A 63 -14.07 1.73 14.63
N LEU A 64 -13.11 1.24 13.85
CA LEU A 64 -13.38 0.19 12.87
C LEU A 64 -13.70 -1.14 13.55
N TRP A 65 -13.07 -1.44 14.69
CA TRP A 65 -13.43 -2.59 15.51
C TRP A 65 -14.88 -2.55 15.98
N LYS A 66 -15.34 -1.38 16.47
CA LYS A 66 -16.75 -1.18 16.84
C LYS A 66 -17.67 -1.39 15.63
N VAL A 67 -17.33 -0.86 14.45
CA VAL A 67 -18.11 -1.03 13.23
C VAL A 67 -18.25 -2.51 12.84
N TYR A 68 -17.16 -3.28 12.85
CA TYR A 68 -17.15 -4.69 12.43
C TYR A 68 -17.76 -5.66 13.46
N THR A 69 -17.93 -5.21 14.70
CA THR A 69 -18.52 -6.00 15.78
C THR A 69 -19.93 -5.55 16.18
N ASP A 70 -20.47 -4.50 15.56
CA ASP A 70 -21.86 -4.08 15.71
C ASP A 70 -22.71 -4.65 14.57
N PRO A 71 -23.56 -5.67 14.81
CA PRO A 71 -24.38 -6.29 13.77
C PRO A 71 -25.41 -5.34 13.15
N LYS A 72 -25.68 -4.18 13.77
CA LYS A 72 -26.54 -3.14 13.16
C LYS A 72 -25.86 -2.39 12.02
N VAL A 73 -24.53 -2.43 11.95
CA VAL A 73 -23.72 -1.74 10.93
C VAL A 73 -23.03 -2.75 10.01
N SER A 74 -22.35 -3.75 10.58
CA SER A 74 -21.66 -4.79 9.83
C SER A 74 -21.85 -6.16 10.47
N HIS A 75 -22.21 -7.13 9.63
CA HIS A 75 -22.34 -8.53 10.03
C HIS A 75 -21.02 -9.31 9.98
N ALA A 76 -19.87 -8.67 9.75
CA ALA A 76 -18.59 -9.36 9.56
C ALA A 76 -18.23 -10.30 10.74
N TYR A 77 -18.16 -9.78 11.98
CA TYR A 77 -17.93 -10.65 13.14
C TYR A 77 -19.13 -11.54 13.46
N LYS A 78 -20.35 -11.01 13.25
CA LYS A 78 -21.60 -11.75 13.50
C LYS A 78 -21.70 -13.04 12.68
N ASN A 79 -21.25 -13.01 11.43
CA ASN A 79 -21.22 -14.17 10.55
C ASN A 79 -20.29 -15.26 11.10
N PHE A 80 -19.17 -14.90 11.73
CA PHE A 80 -18.32 -15.89 12.41
C PHE A 80 -19.02 -16.53 13.62
N GLU A 81 -19.77 -15.77 14.41
CA GLU A 81 -20.55 -16.33 15.54
C GLU A 81 -21.59 -17.36 15.06
N ILE A 82 -22.32 -17.04 13.99
CA ILE A 82 -23.31 -17.94 13.38
C ILE A 82 -22.62 -19.18 12.79
N ALA A 83 -21.54 -18.98 12.03
CA ALA A 83 -20.75 -20.07 11.47
C ALA A 83 -20.18 -21.00 12.56
N ALA A 84 -19.72 -20.44 13.69
CA ALA A 84 -19.25 -21.16 14.86
C ALA A 84 -20.38 -21.87 15.66
N GLY A 85 -21.64 -21.62 15.33
CA GLY A 85 -22.80 -22.14 16.09
C GLY A 85 -22.91 -21.54 17.49
N LEU A 86 -22.37 -20.34 17.68
CA LEU A 86 -22.58 -19.53 18.88
C LEU A 86 -23.84 -18.67 18.77
N ASP A 87 -24.37 -18.53 17.55
CA ASP A 87 -25.67 -17.95 17.27
C ASP A 87 -26.34 -18.65 16.07
N THR A 88 -27.58 -18.27 15.79
CA THR A 88 -28.41 -18.74 14.67
C THR A 88 -28.67 -17.60 13.68
N GLY A 89 -28.94 -17.93 12.41
CA GLY A 89 -29.29 -16.92 11.41
C GLY A 89 -28.80 -17.24 9.99
N LEU A 90 -29.00 -16.27 9.10
CA LEU A 90 -28.49 -16.28 7.73
C LEU A 90 -27.23 -15.41 7.62
N HIS A 91 -26.41 -15.67 6.61
CA HIS A 91 -25.31 -14.79 6.25
C HIS A 91 -25.84 -13.43 5.80
N SER A 92 -25.15 -12.35 6.18
CA SER A 92 -25.47 -10.98 5.74
C SER A 92 -24.22 -10.19 5.37
N GLY A 93 -24.33 -9.33 4.37
CA GLY A 93 -23.24 -8.55 3.79
C GLY A 93 -22.57 -9.21 2.56
N PRO A 94 -21.52 -8.58 2.01
CA PRO A 94 -20.72 -9.16 0.94
C PRO A 94 -20.02 -10.47 1.34
N PRO A 95 -19.85 -11.43 0.41
CA PRO A 95 -19.24 -12.73 0.71
C PRO A 95 -17.74 -12.64 1.09
N PHE A 96 -17.07 -11.55 0.73
CA PHE A 96 -15.67 -11.27 1.09
C PHE A 96 -15.48 -10.54 2.43
N HIS A 97 -16.53 -10.41 3.24
CA HIS A 97 -16.45 -9.75 4.55
C HIS A 97 -15.47 -10.42 5.52
N ASP A 98 -15.29 -11.74 5.44
CA ASP A 98 -14.30 -12.46 6.26
C ASP A 98 -12.89 -11.90 6.03
N GLY A 99 -12.50 -11.68 4.77
CA GLY A 99 -11.22 -11.11 4.37
C GLY A 99 -11.02 -9.69 4.89
N ASP A 100 -12.06 -8.88 4.87
CA ASP A 100 -12.01 -7.52 5.40
C ASP A 100 -11.84 -7.48 6.91
N PHE A 101 -12.46 -8.42 7.63
CA PHE A 101 -12.24 -8.58 9.08
C PHE A 101 -10.83 -9.09 9.40
N TYR A 102 -10.28 -10.01 8.61
CA TYR A 102 -8.90 -10.48 8.78
C TYR A 102 -7.87 -9.35 8.60
N LYS A 103 -8.10 -8.39 7.69
CA LYS A 103 -7.24 -7.20 7.56
C LYS A 103 -7.30 -6.30 8.79
N LEU A 104 -8.48 -6.10 9.38
CA LEU A 104 -8.61 -5.35 10.63
C LEU A 104 -7.89 -6.10 11.76
N PHE A 105 -7.99 -7.42 11.80
CA PHE A 105 -7.24 -8.25 12.74
C PHE A 105 -5.72 -8.08 12.56
N GLU A 106 -5.23 -8.07 11.32
CA GLU A 106 -3.83 -7.78 10.98
C GLU A 106 -3.39 -6.40 11.53
N ALA A 107 -4.22 -5.36 11.38
CA ALA A 107 -3.95 -4.05 11.97
C ALA A 107 -3.77 -4.10 13.50
N VAL A 108 -4.62 -4.87 14.20
CA VAL A 108 -4.54 -5.05 15.66
C VAL A 108 -3.26 -5.77 16.05
N ALA A 109 -2.86 -6.81 15.31
CA ALA A 109 -1.61 -7.54 15.54
C ALA A 109 -0.38 -6.64 15.30
N SER A 110 -0.37 -5.85 14.24
CA SER A 110 0.70 -4.88 13.94
C SER A 110 0.79 -3.79 15.00
N MET A 111 -0.34 -3.28 15.49
CA MET A 111 -0.37 -2.33 16.60
C MET A 111 0.15 -2.94 17.91
N TYR A 112 -0.21 -4.19 18.20
CA TYR A 112 0.30 -4.91 19.37
C TYR A 112 1.82 -5.13 19.30
N ALA A 113 2.37 -5.38 18.11
CA ALA A 113 3.81 -5.59 17.94
C ALA A 113 4.65 -4.38 18.39
N VAL A 114 4.09 -3.17 18.32
CA VAL A 114 4.74 -1.93 18.76
C VAL A 114 4.36 -1.57 20.20
N THR A 115 3.08 -1.70 20.57
CA THR A 115 2.56 -1.16 21.83
C THR A 115 2.58 -2.14 22.99
N HIS A 116 2.56 -3.44 22.70
CA HIS A 116 2.38 -4.53 23.68
C HIS A 116 1.16 -4.33 24.60
N ASP A 117 0.10 -3.65 24.13
CA ASP A 117 -1.11 -3.42 24.92
C ASP A 117 -1.83 -4.77 25.20
N PRO A 118 -1.93 -5.21 26.47
CA PRO A 118 -2.57 -6.47 26.81
C PRO A 118 -4.06 -6.52 26.45
N LYS A 119 -4.72 -5.36 26.28
CA LYS A 119 -6.12 -5.31 25.82
C LYS A 119 -6.24 -5.75 24.37
N LEU A 120 -5.29 -5.38 23.51
CA LEU A 120 -5.26 -5.82 22.11
C LEU A 120 -5.01 -7.33 22.02
N ASP A 121 -4.11 -7.85 22.86
CA ASP A 121 -3.83 -9.28 22.92
C ASP A 121 -5.05 -10.10 23.38
N ALA A 122 -5.72 -9.69 24.46
CA ALA A 122 -6.95 -10.34 24.93
C ALA A 122 -8.09 -10.26 23.90
N LEU A 123 -8.19 -9.13 23.18
CA LEU A 123 -9.15 -8.95 22.10
C LEU A 123 -8.90 -9.93 20.95
N MET A 124 -7.64 -10.07 20.54
CA MET A 124 -7.22 -11.03 19.53
C MET A 124 -7.55 -12.46 19.94
N ASP A 125 -7.18 -12.88 21.15
CA ASP A 125 -7.42 -14.25 21.64
C ASP A 125 -8.92 -14.61 21.65
N LYS A 126 -9.77 -13.70 22.13
CA LYS A 126 -11.23 -13.89 22.12
C LYS A 126 -11.76 -14.08 20.70
N THR A 127 -11.32 -13.25 19.77
CA THR A 127 -11.74 -13.31 18.37
C THR A 127 -11.25 -14.57 17.67
N ILE A 128 -9.99 -14.95 17.88
CA ILE A 128 -9.41 -16.18 17.31
C ILE A 128 -10.19 -17.41 17.76
N ALA A 129 -10.63 -17.47 19.02
CA ALA A 129 -11.42 -18.60 19.52
C ALA A 129 -12.72 -18.80 18.72
N VAL A 130 -13.38 -17.71 18.31
CA VAL A 130 -14.59 -17.78 17.47
C VAL A 130 -14.26 -18.19 16.04
N ILE A 131 -13.25 -17.59 15.43
CA ILE A 131 -12.79 -17.94 14.07
C ILE A 131 -12.41 -19.42 14.00
N ALA A 132 -11.62 -19.90 14.96
CA ALA A 132 -11.20 -21.30 15.03
C ALA A 132 -12.38 -22.26 15.18
N LYS A 133 -13.42 -21.88 15.94
CA LYS A 133 -14.65 -22.68 16.09
C LYS A 133 -15.51 -22.68 14.82
N ALA A 134 -15.45 -21.63 14.01
CA ALA A 134 -16.13 -21.58 12.71
C ALA A 134 -15.45 -22.47 11.65
N GLN A 135 -14.15 -22.74 11.77
CA GLN A 135 -13.42 -23.57 10.80
C GLN A 135 -13.91 -25.03 10.80
N ARG A 136 -14.13 -25.59 9.61
CA ARG A 136 -14.46 -27.00 9.45
C ARG A 136 -13.26 -27.91 9.77
N ALA A 137 -13.55 -29.18 10.05
CA ALA A 137 -12.51 -30.18 10.37
C ALA A 137 -11.48 -30.39 9.26
N ASP A 138 -11.88 -30.23 7.99
CA ASP A 138 -11.00 -30.34 6.81
C ASP A 138 -10.18 -29.07 6.53
N GLY A 139 -10.33 -28.04 7.36
CA GLY A 139 -9.60 -26.77 7.27
C GLY A 139 -10.30 -25.68 6.48
N TYR A 140 -11.42 -25.97 5.80
CA TYR A 140 -12.19 -24.96 5.10
C TYR A 140 -12.80 -23.93 6.05
N ILE A 141 -12.73 -22.65 5.68
CA ILE A 141 -13.37 -21.56 6.39
C ILE A 141 -13.87 -20.50 5.40
N HIS A 142 -15.18 -20.31 5.37
CA HIS A 142 -15.86 -19.27 4.62
C HIS A 142 -17.26 -19.13 5.21
N THR A 143 -17.54 -18.00 5.89
CA THR A 143 -18.78 -17.88 6.66
C THR A 143 -20.05 -17.99 5.79
N PRO A 144 -20.16 -17.42 4.58
CA PRO A 144 -21.35 -17.62 3.73
C PRO A 144 -21.64 -19.09 3.44
N THR A 145 -20.62 -19.84 3.02
CA THR A 145 -20.76 -21.26 2.64
C THR A 145 -21.08 -22.12 3.85
N ILE A 146 -20.42 -21.88 4.99
CA ILE A 146 -20.64 -22.67 6.21
C ILE A 146 -22.04 -22.42 6.76
N ILE A 147 -22.51 -21.17 6.78
CA ILE A 147 -23.86 -20.83 7.24
C ILE A 147 -24.91 -21.44 6.30
N ALA A 148 -24.70 -21.38 4.98
CA ALA A 148 -25.60 -22.00 4.01
C ALA A 148 -25.69 -23.53 4.21
N GLN A 149 -24.56 -24.22 4.38
CA GLN A 149 -24.51 -25.66 4.64
C GLN A 149 -25.18 -26.06 5.96
N LYS A 150 -25.12 -25.21 6.99
CA LYS A 150 -25.81 -25.44 8.27
C LYS A 150 -27.33 -25.34 8.14
N ASN A 151 -27.81 -24.38 7.34
CA ASN A 151 -29.24 -24.16 7.15
C ASN A 151 -29.85 -25.19 6.18
N ASP A 152 -29.09 -25.65 5.20
CA ASP A 152 -29.46 -26.79 4.34
C ASP A 152 -28.19 -27.56 3.91
N PRO A 153 -27.97 -28.79 4.39
CA PRO A 153 -26.79 -29.60 4.07
C PRO A 153 -26.61 -29.89 2.57
N LYS A 154 -27.64 -29.71 1.74
CA LYS A 154 -27.56 -29.88 0.28
C LYS A 154 -27.10 -28.61 -0.44
N ASN A 155 -27.06 -27.46 0.24
CA ASN A 155 -26.73 -26.16 -0.33
C ASN A 155 -25.24 -25.80 -0.20
N ALA A 156 -24.78 -25.00 -1.18
CA ALA A 156 -23.45 -24.38 -1.28
C ALA A 156 -22.25 -25.34 -1.25
N LYS A 157 -21.44 -25.33 -2.32
CA LYS A 157 -20.16 -26.05 -2.39
C LYS A 157 -19.02 -25.04 -2.35
N ALA A 158 -17.93 -25.40 -1.68
CA ALA A 158 -16.72 -24.60 -1.67
C ALA A 158 -16.25 -24.30 -3.10
N PHE A 159 -15.93 -23.05 -3.37
CA PHE A 159 -15.46 -22.51 -4.65
C PHE A 159 -16.41 -22.72 -5.84
N ALA A 160 -17.70 -22.94 -5.57
CA ALA A 160 -18.71 -23.08 -6.63
C ALA A 160 -18.94 -21.77 -7.38
N ASP A 161 -18.77 -20.62 -6.71
CA ASP A 161 -18.99 -19.30 -7.29
C ASP A 161 -17.72 -18.45 -7.17
N ARG A 162 -17.20 -18.02 -8.32
CA ARG A 162 -16.02 -17.14 -8.41
C ARG A 162 -16.27 -15.76 -7.79
N LEU A 163 -17.53 -15.30 -7.77
CA LEU A 163 -17.92 -14.00 -7.22
C LEU A 163 -18.00 -13.99 -5.69
N ASN A 164 -17.85 -15.15 -5.03
CA ASN A 164 -17.78 -15.23 -3.57
C ASN A 164 -16.40 -14.85 -3.02
N PHE A 165 -15.36 -14.77 -3.85
CA PHE A 165 -14.01 -14.39 -3.42
C PHE A 165 -13.51 -15.22 -2.21
N GLU A 166 -13.87 -16.50 -2.16
CA GLU A 166 -13.58 -17.37 -1.00
C GLU A 166 -12.09 -17.43 -0.72
N THR A 167 -11.31 -17.60 -1.80
CA THR A 167 -9.89 -17.70 -1.65
C THR A 167 -9.30 -16.35 -1.19
N TYR A 168 -9.86 -15.21 -1.61
CA TYR A 168 -9.40 -13.88 -1.14
C TYR A 168 -9.45 -13.78 0.39
N ASN A 169 -10.52 -14.30 0.98
CA ASN A 169 -10.66 -14.39 2.43
C ASN A 169 -9.56 -15.27 3.03
N LEU A 170 -9.27 -16.43 2.43
CA LEU A 170 -8.19 -17.32 2.86
C LEU A 170 -6.81 -16.66 2.76
N GLY A 171 -6.56 -15.88 1.71
CA GLY A 171 -5.32 -15.09 1.56
C GLY A 171 -5.06 -14.17 2.73
N HIS A 172 -6.08 -13.39 3.10
CA HIS A 172 -6.00 -12.47 4.23
C HIS A 172 -5.89 -13.22 5.56
N LEU A 173 -6.56 -14.37 5.74
CA LEU A 173 -6.36 -15.23 6.90
C LEU A 173 -4.90 -15.71 7.02
N MET A 174 -4.30 -16.13 5.90
CA MET A 174 -2.91 -16.59 5.86
C MET A 174 -1.94 -15.49 6.31
N THR A 175 -2.07 -14.28 5.75
CA THR A 175 -1.24 -13.13 6.14
C THR A 175 -1.47 -12.78 7.61
N ALA A 176 -2.72 -12.61 8.04
CA ALA A 176 -3.05 -12.26 9.43
C ALA A 176 -2.54 -13.30 10.43
N GLY A 177 -2.62 -14.59 10.10
CA GLY A 177 -2.08 -15.68 10.92
C GLY A 177 -0.56 -15.62 11.08
N CYS A 178 0.16 -15.31 10.00
CA CYS A 178 1.61 -15.10 10.04
C CYS A 178 1.99 -13.87 10.86
N VAL A 179 1.33 -12.73 10.61
CA VAL A 179 1.59 -11.46 11.32
C VAL A 179 1.31 -11.61 12.81
N HIS A 180 0.17 -12.19 13.18
CA HIS A 180 -0.17 -12.49 14.58
C HIS A 180 0.90 -13.34 15.25
N TYR A 181 1.35 -14.43 14.62
CA TYR A 181 2.38 -15.29 15.18
C TYR A 181 3.70 -14.55 15.41
N ARG A 182 4.09 -13.65 14.51
CA ARG A 182 5.34 -12.87 14.65
C ARG A 182 5.22 -11.80 15.73
N ALA A 183 4.07 -11.16 15.85
CA ALA A 183 3.78 -10.14 16.85
C ALA A 183 3.69 -10.74 18.27
N THR A 184 3.01 -11.88 18.44
CA THR A 184 2.66 -12.43 19.78
C THR A 184 3.45 -13.68 20.16
N GLY A 185 4.00 -14.41 19.19
CA GLY A 185 4.54 -15.77 19.37
C GLY A 185 3.47 -16.86 19.47
N LYS A 186 2.18 -16.51 19.54
CA LYS A 186 1.07 -17.48 19.68
C LYS A 186 0.72 -18.10 18.34
N LYS A 187 0.57 -19.43 18.33
CA LYS A 187 0.20 -20.20 17.13
C LYS A 187 -1.31 -20.33 16.93
N THR A 188 -2.14 -19.69 17.76
CA THR A 188 -3.59 -19.88 17.78
C THR A 188 -4.25 -19.56 16.44
N LEU A 189 -3.99 -18.38 15.85
CA LEU A 189 -4.47 -18.05 14.51
C LEU A 189 -3.64 -18.72 13.41
N LEU A 190 -2.32 -18.87 13.61
CA LEU A 190 -1.45 -19.55 12.64
C LEU A 190 -1.92 -20.98 12.34
N ASN A 191 -2.35 -21.72 13.35
CA ASN A 191 -2.85 -23.08 13.17
C ASN A 191 -4.16 -23.13 12.36
N VAL A 192 -5.02 -22.10 12.49
CA VAL A 192 -6.22 -21.96 11.64
C VAL A 192 -5.79 -21.69 10.20
N ALA A 193 -4.83 -20.78 10.00
CA ALA A 193 -4.26 -20.49 8.69
C ALA A 193 -3.60 -21.72 8.04
N ILE A 194 -2.78 -22.49 8.77
CA ILE A 194 -2.16 -23.75 8.31
C ILE A 194 -3.22 -24.70 7.76
N LYS A 195 -4.29 -24.96 8.52
CA LYS A 195 -5.37 -25.84 8.08
C LYS A 195 -6.07 -25.32 6.83
N ALA A 196 -6.29 -24.01 6.74
CA ALA A 196 -6.87 -23.38 5.55
C ALA A 196 -5.94 -23.48 4.33
N THR A 197 -4.64 -23.30 4.51
CA THR A 197 -3.64 -23.45 3.44
C THR A 197 -3.53 -24.91 2.98
N ASP A 198 -3.55 -25.87 3.90
CA ASP A 198 -3.53 -27.29 3.59
C ASP A 198 -4.80 -27.71 2.83
N TYR A 199 -5.96 -27.19 3.22
CA TYR A 199 -7.20 -27.38 2.47
C TYR A 199 -7.06 -26.86 1.04
N LEU A 200 -6.54 -25.64 0.86
CA LEU A 200 -6.35 -25.02 -0.44
C LEU A 200 -5.36 -25.80 -1.31
N TYR A 201 -4.23 -26.25 -0.74
CA TYR A 201 -3.25 -27.08 -1.44
C TYR A 201 -3.85 -28.39 -1.94
N ASN A 202 -4.59 -29.09 -1.08
CA ASN A 202 -5.26 -30.35 -1.44
C ASN A 202 -6.38 -30.13 -2.46
N PHE A 203 -7.09 -29.00 -2.36
CA PHE A 203 -8.13 -28.61 -3.31
C PHE A 203 -7.55 -28.45 -4.72
N TYR A 204 -6.48 -27.67 -4.89
CA TYR A 204 -5.89 -27.46 -6.21
C TYR A 204 -5.29 -28.72 -6.84
N LYS A 205 -4.83 -29.70 -6.03
CA LYS A 205 -4.35 -30.99 -6.56
C LYS A 205 -5.46 -31.87 -7.13
N LYS A 206 -6.71 -31.67 -6.69
CA LYS A 206 -7.86 -32.51 -7.06
C LYS A 206 -8.88 -31.79 -7.93
N ALA A 207 -8.90 -30.46 -7.91
CA ALA A 207 -9.85 -29.65 -8.63
C ALA A 207 -9.67 -29.80 -10.15
N SER A 208 -10.78 -29.82 -10.88
CA SER A 208 -10.72 -29.66 -12.33
C SER A 208 -10.09 -28.30 -12.67
N PRO A 209 -9.48 -28.13 -13.85
CA PRO A 209 -8.96 -26.83 -14.29
C PRO A 209 -10.02 -25.73 -14.16
N GLU A 210 -11.28 -26.03 -14.45
CA GLU A 210 -12.42 -25.12 -14.30
C GLU A 210 -12.66 -24.65 -12.86
N LEU A 211 -12.66 -25.59 -11.91
CA LEU A 211 -12.88 -25.28 -10.51
C LEU A 211 -11.67 -24.56 -9.89
N ALA A 212 -10.45 -24.89 -10.36
CA ALA A 212 -9.24 -24.16 -10.01
C ALA A 212 -9.33 -22.68 -10.44
N ARG A 213 -10.03 -22.35 -11.54
CA ARG A 213 -10.23 -20.95 -11.98
C ARG A 213 -10.97 -20.12 -10.95
N ASN A 214 -12.05 -20.67 -10.40
CA ASN A 214 -12.89 -19.98 -9.43
C ASN A 214 -12.16 -19.70 -8.12
N ALA A 215 -11.08 -20.44 -7.85
CA ALA A 215 -10.27 -20.30 -6.66
C ALA A 215 -9.11 -19.31 -6.82
N ILE A 216 -8.80 -18.77 -8.01
CA ILE A 216 -7.64 -17.85 -8.15
C ILE A 216 -8.05 -16.40 -7.88
N CYS A 217 -7.56 -15.87 -6.77
CA CYS A 217 -7.59 -14.44 -6.45
C CYS A 217 -6.16 -13.98 -6.06
N PRO A 218 -5.73 -12.77 -6.47
CA PRO A 218 -4.37 -12.29 -6.26
C PRO A 218 -3.86 -12.20 -4.81
N SER A 219 -4.74 -12.05 -3.81
CA SER A 219 -4.28 -11.88 -2.42
C SER A 219 -3.59 -13.10 -1.83
N HIS A 220 -3.83 -14.32 -2.34
CA HIS A 220 -3.26 -15.52 -1.69
C HIS A 220 -1.86 -15.80 -2.15
N TYR A 221 -1.39 -15.21 -3.26
CA TYR A 221 0.00 -15.35 -3.67
C TYR A 221 0.93 -14.83 -2.58
N MET A 222 0.62 -13.64 -2.04
CA MET A 222 1.34 -13.11 -0.88
C MET A 222 1.13 -14.01 0.35
N GLY A 223 -0.13 -14.35 0.67
CA GLY A 223 -0.44 -15.16 1.85
C GLY A 223 0.25 -16.52 1.87
N VAL A 224 0.27 -17.26 0.75
CA VAL A 224 0.85 -18.61 0.66
C VAL A 224 2.38 -18.58 0.72
N VAL A 225 3.04 -17.58 0.10
CA VAL A 225 4.49 -17.42 0.22
C VAL A 225 4.86 -17.02 1.65
N GLU A 226 4.03 -16.21 2.31
CA GLU A 226 4.25 -15.84 3.71
C GLU A 226 4.04 -17.03 4.66
N MET A 227 3.09 -17.93 4.36
CA MET A 227 2.97 -19.22 5.05
C MET A 227 4.23 -20.05 4.87
N TYR A 228 4.78 -20.16 3.64
CA TYR A 228 6.06 -20.85 3.41
C TYR A 228 7.20 -20.23 4.23
N ARG A 229 7.33 -18.90 4.23
CA ARG A 229 8.36 -18.19 5.02
C ARG A 229 8.22 -18.43 6.53
N THR A 230 6.99 -18.63 7.01
CA THR A 230 6.69 -18.82 8.43
C THR A 230 6.86 -20.28 8.87
N THR A 231 6.37 -21.24 8.09
CA THR A 231 6.33 -22.66 8.48
C THR A 231 7.48 -23.49 7.89
N ARG A 232 8.08 -23.01 6.78
CA ARG A 232 9.04 -23.73 5.95
C ARG A 232 8.53 -25.05 5.38
N ASP A 233 7.20 -25.23 5.32
CA ASP A 233 6.60 -26.37 4.62
C ASP A 233 6.70 -26.17 3.10
N PRO A 234 7.47 -27.01 2.37
CA PRO A 234 7.68 -26.84 0.93
C PRO A 234 6.40 -26.93 0.09
N LYS A 235 5.32 -27.53 0.62
CA LYS A 235 4.01 -27.58 -0.06
C LYS A 235 3.49 -26.20 -0.42
N TYR A 236 3.76 -25.19 0.42
CA TYR A 236 3.24 -23.84 0.23
C TYR A 236 3.99 -23.10 -0.88
N LEU A 237 5.30 -23.34 -1.03
CA LEU A 237 6.05 -22.84 -2.18
C LEU A 237 5.68 -23.58 -3.48
N GLU A 238 5.42 -24.89 -3.42
CA GLU A 238 4.87 -25.63 -4.55
C GLU A 238 3.51 -25.05 -4.98
N LEU A 239 2.62 -24.78 -4.02
CA LEU A 239 1.33 -24.15 -4.28
C LEU A 239 1.48 -22.80 -4.99
N SER A 240 2.37 -21.93 -4.50
CA SER A 240 2.55 -20.59 -5.06
C SER A 240 3.02 -20.64 -6.52
N LYS A 241 3.91 -21.58 -6.86
CA LYS A 241 4.40 -21.79 -8.22
C LYS A 241 3.28 -22.27 -9.14
N ASN A 242 2.53 -23.29 -8.69
CA ASN A 242 1.41 -23.83 -9.46
C ASN A 242 0.32 -22.79 -9.74
N LEU A 243 0.05 -21.88 -8.79
CA LEU A 243 -0.92 -20.81 -8.99
C LEU A 243 -0.56 -19.89 -10.17
N ILE A 244 0.73 -19.59 -10.36
CA ILE A 244 1.21 -18.78 -11.51
C ILE A 244 0.97 -19.53 -12.82
N ASP A 245 1.28 -20.82 -12.84
CA ASP A 245 1.20 -21.63 -14.06
C ASP A 245 -0.27 -21.90 -14.46
N ILE A 246 -1.17 -22.13 -13.50
CA ILE A 246 -2.60 -22.35 -13.76
C ILE A 246 -3.26 -21.13 -14.40
N ARG A 247 -2.83 -19.89 -14.07
CA ARG A 247 -3.33 -18.68 -14.74
C ARG A 247 -3.10 -18.72 -16.25
N GLY A 248 -2.06 -19.40 -16.73
CA GLY A 248 -1.77 -19.56 -18.15
C GLY A 248 -2.60 -20.64 -18.86
N LEU A 249 -3.41 -21.41 -18.13
CA LEU A 249 -4.23 -22.50 -18.68
C LEU A 249 -5.70 -22.10 -18.89
N MET A 250 -6.03 -20.82 -18.69
CA MET A 250 -7.39 -20.31 -18.79
C MET A 250 -7.81 -20.12 -20.25
N LYS A 251 -8.76 -20.93 -20.74
CA LYS A 251 -9.31 -20.78 -22.10
C LYS A 251 -10.14 -19.49 -22.28
N ASP A 252 -10.86 -19.09 -21.23
CA ASP A 252 -11.77 -17.92 -21.24
C ASP A 252 -11.33 -16.88 -20.20
N GLY A 253 -10.01 -16.67 -20.09
CA GLY A 253 -9.45 -15.67 -19.18
C GLY A 253 -9.82 -14.24 -19.57
N THR A 254 -9.75 -13.33 -18.61
CA THR A 254 -10.07 -11.91 -18.80
C THR A 254 -8.90 -10.99 -18.47
N ASP A 255 -8.84 -9.85 -19.15
CA ASP A 255 -7.91 -8.78 -18.77
C ASP A 255 -8.25 -8.25 -17.37
N ASP A 256 -9.54 -8.20 -17.04
CA ASP A 256 -10.06 -7.75 -15.75
C ASP A 256 -9.50 -8.55 -14.56
N ASN A 257 -9.18 -9.83 -14.75
CA ASN A 257 -8.56 -10.69 -13.73
C ASN A 257 -7.08 -11.02 -14.01
N GLN A 258 -6.49 -10.45 -15.06
CA GLN A 258 -5.10 -10.67 -15.47
C GLN A 258 -4.81 -12.16 -15.75
N ASP A 259 -5.74 -12.85 -16.40
CA ASP A 259 -5.63 -14.27 -16.75
C ASP A 259 -6.03 -14.58 -18.20
N ARG A 260 -6.28 -13.57 -19.06
CA ARG A 260 -6.45 -13.77 -20.51
C ARG A 260 -5.22 -14.41 -21.15
N VAL A 261 -4.02 -13.93 -20.78
CA VAL A 261 -2.75 -14.48 -21.23
C VAL A 261 -1.94 -14.97 -20.02
N PRO A 262 -1.09 -16.01 -20.19
CA PRO A 262 -0.17 -16.44 -19.14
C PRO A 262 0.65 -15.27 -18.60
N PHE A 263 0.91 -15.26 -17.29
CA PHE A 263 1.63 -14.15 -16.64
C PHE A 263 2.94 -13.80 -17.37
N ARG A 264 3.74 -14.81 -17.71
CA ARG A 264 5.05 -14.64 -18.38
C ARG A 264 4.96 -14.03 -19.80
N GLN A 265 3.76 -13.95 -20.38
CA GLN A 265 3.51 -13.34 -21.69
C GLN A 265 2.86 -11.95 -21.58
N GLN A 266 2.56 -11.48 -20.36
CA GLN A 266 2.02 -10.13 -20.16
C GLN A 266 3.08 -9.09 -20.53
N THR A 267 2.70 -8.13 -21.37
CA THR A 267 3.56 -7.01 -21.80
C THR A 267 3.00 -5.64 -21.41
N LYS A 268 1.73 -5.58 -20.97
CA LYS A 268 1.07 -4.39 -20.45
C LYS A 268 0.10 -4.75 -19.33
N VAL A 269 -0.12 -3.80 -18.43
CA VAL A 269 -1.10 -3.90 -17.35
C VAL A 269 -2.45 -3.38 -17.81
N MET A 270 -3.49 -4.22 -17.67
CA MET A 270 -4.89 -3.89 -17.92
C MET A 270 -5.77 -4.53 -16.84
N GLY A 271 -7.06 -4.15 -16.83
CA GLY A 271 -8.04 -4.72 -15.92
C GLY A 271 -7.96 -4.17 -14.49
N HIS A 272 -8.64 -4.85 -13.56
CA HIS A 272 -8.84 -4.37 -12.20
C HIS A 272 -7.52 -4.08 -11.47
N ALA A 273 -7.35 -2.85 -11.00
CA ALA A 273 -6.06 -2.36 -10.50
C ALA A 273 -5.60 -3.06 -9.19
N VAL A 274 -6.51 -3.30 -8.24
CA VAL A 274 -6.22 -4.10 -7.03
C VAL A 274 -5.70 -5.49 -7.40
N ARG A 275 -6.42 -6.18 -8.28
CA ARG A 275 -6.09 -7.55 -8.66
C ARG A 275 -4.70 -7.61 -9.32
N ALA A 276 -4.43 -6.71 -10.25
CA ALA A 276 -3.15 -6.59 -10.92
C ALA A 276 -2.02 -6.33 -9.91
N ASN A 277 -2.15 -5.29 -9.08
CA ASN A 277 -1.09 -4.90 -8.15
C ASN A 277 -0.80 -5.97 -7.09
N TYR A 278 -1.83 -6.64 -6.58
CA TYR A 278 -1.66 -7.76 -5.63
C TYR A 278 -1.02 -8.98 -6.29
N LEU A 279 -1.33 -9.24 -7.56
CA LEU A 279 -0.71 -10.31 -8.34
C LEU A 279 0.79 -10.02 -8.50
N PHE A 280 1.14 -8.79 -8.88
CA PHE A 280 2.54 -8.40 -9.06
C PHE A 280 3.33 -8.46 -7.75
N ALA A 281 2.73 -8.04 -6.63
CA ALA A 281 3.32 -8.21 -5.31
C ALA A 281 3.57 -9.69 -4.98
N GLY A 282 2.57 -10.55 -5.18
CA GLY A 282 2.68 -11.98 -4.93
C GLY A 282 3.67 -12.71 -5.85
N VAL A 283 3.77 -12.32 -7.12
CA VAL A 283 4.76 -12.89 -8.05
C VAL A 283 6.18 -12.43 -7.67
N ALA A 284 6.36 -11.19 -7.23
CA ALA A 284 7.64 -10.75 -6.69
C ALA A 284 8.05 -11.53 -5.43
N ASP A 285 7.07 -11.91 -4.59
CA ASP A 285 7.29 -12.83 -3.47
C ASP A 285 7.73 -14.23 -3.96
N VAL A 286 7.13 -14.79 -5.01
CA VAL A 286 7.59 -16.06 -5.59
C VAL A 286 8.99 -15.96 -6.19
N TYR A 287 9.32 -14.84 -6.85
CA TYR A 287 10.68 -14.60 -7.36
C TYR A 287 11.72 -14.63 -6.24
N ALA A 288 11.43 -13.99 -5.09
CA ALA A 288 12.34 -13.95 -3.95
C ALA A 288 12.73 -15.36 -3.44
N GLU A 289 11.84 -16.34 -3.58
CA GLU A 289 12.08 -17.73 -3.17
C GLU A 289 12.70 -18.61 -4.26
N THR A 290 12.38 -18.33 -5.53
CA THR A 290 12.67 -19.25 -6.66
C THR A 290 13.80 -18.81 -7.57
N GLY A 291 14.05 -17.49 -7.65
CA GLY A 291 15.01 -16.91 -8.59
C GLY A 291 14.61 -17.01 -10.05
N ASP A 292 13.35 -17.35 -10.37
CA ASP A 292 12.86 -17.45 -11.74
C ASP A 292 12.91 -16.07 -12.44
N THR A 293 13.95 -15.87 -13.26
CA THR A 293 14.20 -14.59 -13.95
C THR A 293 13.12 -14.23 -14.96
N THR A 294 12.31 -15.19 -15.42
CA THR A 294 11.17 -14.91 -16.30
C THR A 294 10.08 -14.14 -15.57
N LEU A 295 9.88 -14.39 -14.26
CA LEU A 295 8.95 -13.63 -13.44
C LEU A 295 9.43 -12.19 -13.26
N MET A 296 10.71 -12.00 -12.93
CA MET A 296 11.30 -10.68 -12.76
C MET A 296 11.28 -9.88 -14.08
N HIS A 297 11.51 -10.53 -15.23
CA HIS A 297 11.39 -9.88 -16.52
C HIS A 297 9.98 -9.30 -16.74
N THR A 298 8.93 -10.11 -16.56
CA THR A 298 7.54 -9.64 -16.66
C THR A 298 7.23 -8.54 -15.64
N LEU A 299 7.65 -8.70 -14.37
CA LEU A 299 7.44 -7.69 -13.33
C LEU A 299 8.05 -6.34 -13.70
N ASN A 300 9.24 -6.32 -14.30
CA ASN A 300 9.85 -5.09 -14.78
C ASN A 300 9.05 -4.46 -15.92
N LEU A 301 8.57 -5.25 -16.89
CA LEU A 301 7.69 -4.74 -17.96
C LEU A 301 6.40 -4.12 -17.39
N MET A 302 5.76 -4.80 -16.43
CA MET A 302 4.54 -4.29 -15.81
C MET A 302 4.80 -3.01 -15.01
N TRP A 303 5.91 -2.97 -14.27
CA TRP A 303 6.29 -1.80 -13.47
C TRP A 303 6.60 -0.60 -14.37
N ASP A 304 7.38 -0.81 -15.43
CA ASP A 304 7.70 0.24 -16.41
C ASP A 304 6.44 0.73 -17.14
N ASP A 305 5.48 -0.15 -17.43
CA ASP A 305 4.19 0.25 -17.99
C ASP A 305 3.38 1.14 -17.04
N VAL A 306 3.21 0.70 -15.80
CA VAL A 306 2.41 1.45 -14.81
C VAL A 306 3.06 2.79 -14.49
N VAL A 307 4.33 2.78 -14.09
CA VAL A 307 4.98 3.98 -13.55
C VAL A 307 5.18 5.06 -14.63
N ASN A 308 5.45 4.67 -15.88
CA ASN A 308 5.74 5.65 -16.92
C ASN A 308 4.50 6.07 -17.74
N ARG A 309 3.38 5.33 -17.65
CA ARG A 309 2.24 5.54 -18.56
C ARG A 309 0.86 5.51 -17.91
N LYS A 310 0.67 4.87 -16.74
CA LYS A 310 -0.67 4.59 -16.18
C LYS A 310 -0.84 4.91 -14.70
N MET A 311 0.14 5.60 -14.10
CA MET A 311 0.11 6.01 -12.69
C MET A 311 -0.16 7.51 -12.58
N TYR A 312 -1.08 7.89 -11.71
CA TYR A 312 -1.36 9.29 -11.42
C TYR A 312 -0.21 9.94 -10.63
N VAL A 313 -0.11 11.28 -10.67
CA VAL A 313 0.93 12.04 -9.95
C VAL A 313 0.96 11.80 -8.44
N THR A 314 -0.15 11.32 -7.87
CA THR A 314 -0.32 10.92 -6.46
C THR A 314 0.17 9.49 -6.16
N GLY A 315 0.67 8.76 -7.17
CA GLY A 315 0.93 7.32 -7.08
C GLY A 315 -0.34 6.47 -7.14
N GLY A 316 -1.50 7.09 -7.40
CA GLY A 316 -2.78 6.41 -7.57
C GLY A 316 -2.82 5.56 -8.85
N THR A 317 -3.56 4.46 -8.81
CA THR A 317 -3.68 3.53 -9.94
C THR A 317 -5.13 3.11 -10.17
N GLY A 318 -5.52 2.99 -11.44
CA GLY A 318 -6.89 2.66 -11.87
C GLY A 318 -7.61 3.90 -12.39
N ALA A 319 -7.56 4.10 -13.70
CA ALA A 319 -8.18 5.25 -14.36
C ALA A 319 -9.69 5.10 -14.55
N LEU A 320 -10.18 3.86 -14.70
CA LEU A 320 -11.52 3.60 -15.21
C LEU A 320 -12.44 3.04 -14.11
N TYR A 321 -13.62 3.63 -13.98
CA TYR A 321 -14.73 3.00 -13.22
C TYR A 321 -15.23 1.76 -13.95
N ASP A 322 -15.54 1.94 -15.24
CA ASP A 322 -15.87 0.91 -16.21
C ASP A 322 -15.19 1.26 -17.52
N GLY A 323 -14.87 0.26 -18.31
CA GLY A 323 -14.33 0.44 -19.66
C GLY A 323 -14.25 -0.86 -20.42
N VAL A 324 -13.41 -0.87 -21.45
CA VAL A 324 -13.14 -2.06 -22.26
C VAL A 324 -11.65 -2.30 -22.39
N SER A 325 -11.27 -3.56 -22.63
CA SER A 325 -9.89 -3.97 -22.90
C SER A 325 -9.87 -5.07 -23.98
N PRO A 326 -9.06 -4.94 -25.04
CA PRO A 326 -8.35 -3.71 -25.42
C PRO A 326 -9.34 -2.64 -25.89
N ASP A 327 -8.91 -1.38 -25.88
CA ASP A 327 -9.76 -0.24 -26.22
C ASP A 327 -9.28 0.41 -27.52
N GLY A 328 -10.12 0.33 -28.57
CA GLY A 328 -9.88 0.96 -29.87
C GLY A 328 -8.86 0.26 -30.78
N THR A 329 -8.32 -0.91 -30.41
CA THR A 329 -7.24 -1.57 -31.19
C THR A 329 -7.58 -2.95 -31.76
N SER A 330 -8.67 -3.60 -31.34
CA SER A 330 -9.07 -4.90 -31.89
C SER A 330 -10.16 -4.75 -32.95
N TYR A 331 -9.97 -5.41 -34.11
CA TYR A 331 -10.99 -5.54 -35.14
C TYR A 331 -12.02 -6.64 -34.84
N ASN A 332 -11.68 -7.57 -33.94
CA ASN A 332 -12.57 -8.65 -33.52
C ASN A 332 -13.27 -8.25 -32.20
N PRO A 333 -14.58 -7.96 -32.22
CA PRO A 333 -15.30 -7.53 -31.02
C PRO A 333 -15.30 -8.56 -29.89
N VAL A 334 -15.12 -9.85 -30.21
CA VAL A 334 -15.06 -10.93 -29.20
C VAL A 334 -13.83 -10.77 -28.30
N ASP A 335 -12.76 -10.16 -28.81
CA ASP A 335 -11.56 -9.90 -28.01
C ASP A 335 -11.75 -8.72 -27.06
N VAL A 336 -12.78 -7.89 -27.24
CA VAL A 336 -13.03 -6.70 -26.42
C VAL A 336 -13.87 -7.08 -25.20
N GLN A 337 -13.24 -7.04 -24.02
CA GLN A 337 -13.85 -7.42 -22.76
C GLN A 337 -14.15 -6.20 -21.91
N LYS A 338 -15.22 -6.25 -21.11
CA LYS A 338 -15.47 -5.24 -20.08
C LYS A 338 -14.43 -5.34 -18.97
N VAL A 339 -14.01 -4.19 -18.46
CA VAL A 339 -13.15 -4.07 -17.28
C VAL A 339 -13.79 -3.09 -16.30
N HIS A 340 -13.52 -3.26 -15.00
CA HIS A 340 -14.02 -2.36 -13.96
C HIS A 340 -12.95 -2.05 -12.91
N GLN A 341 -13.02 -0.84 -12.32
CA GLN A 341 -12.05 -0.38 -11.32
C GLN A 341 -10.60 -0.59 -11.80
N ALA A 342 -10.37 -0.21 -13.06
CA ALA A 342 -9.34 -0.79 -13.91
C ALA A 342 -8.30 0.23 -14.36
N TYR A 343 -7.13 -0.28 -14.74
CA TYR A 343 -6.20 0.46 -15.58
C TYR A 343 -6.84 0.78 -16.94
N GLY A 344 -6.52 1.96 -17.47
CA GLY A 344 -6.90 2.37 -18.82
C GLY A 344 -5.77 2.17 -19.84
N ARG A 345 -5.91 2.80 -21.00
CA ARG A 345 -4.85 2.83 -22.02
C ARG A 345 -3.63 3.60 -21.50
N ASP A 346 -2.48 3.40 -22.15
CA ASP A 346 -1.29 4.21 -21.91
C ASP A 346 -1.67 5.71 -22.02
N TYR A 347 -1.27 6.50 -21.02
CA TYR A 347 -1.51 7.94 -20.91
C TYR A 347 -2.98 8.39 -20.74
N GLN A 348 -3.93 7.47 -20.57
CA GLN A 348 -5.31 7.81 -20.22
C GLN A 348 -5.43 8.01 -18.71
N LEU A 349 -5.41 9.27 -18.26
CA LEU A 349 -5.41 9.62 -16.83
C LEU A 349 -6.43 10.74 -16.53
N PRO A 350 -7.74 10.48 -16.67
CA PRO A 350 -8.76 11.50 -16.46
C PRO A 350 -8.83 11.94 -14.99
N ASN A 351 -9.15 13.22 -14.77
CA ASN A 351 -9.16 13.80 -13.42
C ASN A 351 -10.47 13.52 -12.66
N PHE A 352 -11.62 13.97 -13.17
CA PHE A 352 -12.93 13.77 -12.53
C PHE A 352 -13.31 12.29 -12.41
N THR A 353 -13.05 11.51 -13.45
CA THR A 353 -13.44 10.10 -13.53
C THR A 353 -12.34 9.13 -13.12
N SER A 354 -11.24 9.62 -12.52
CA SER A 354 -10.22 8.75 -11.92
C SER A 354 -10.84 7.86 -10.84
N HIS A 355 -10.63 6.55 -10.95
CA HIS A 355 -11.13 5.60 -9.97
C HIS A 355 -10.23 5.55 -8.73
N ASN A 356 -8.93 5.31 -8.94
CA ASN A 356 -7.88 5.38 -7.92
C ASN A 356 -8.31 4.76 -6.58
N GLU A 357 -8.79 3.52 -6.63
CA GLU A 357 -9.27 2.83 -5.44
C GLU A 357 -8.19 2.78 -4.36
N THR A 358 -8.53 3.10 -3.11
CA THR A 358 -7.58 3.08 -1.98
C THR A 358 -6.85 1.74 -1.87
N CYS A 359 -7.53 0.61 -2.09
CA CYS A 359 -6.90 -0.72 -2.11
C CYS A 359 -5.92 -0.92 -3.28
N ALA A 360 -6.15 -0.30 -4.44
CA ALA A 360 -5.25 -0.40 -5.59
C ALA A 360 -3.94 0.33 -5.30
N ASN A 361 -4.05 1.50 -4.66
CA ASN A 361 -2.92 2.33 -4.21
C ASN A 361 -2.10 1.59 -3.15
N ILE A 362 -2.76 0.91 -2.20
CA ILE A 362 -2.07 0.02 -1.23
C ILE A 362 -1.43 -1.17 -1.94
N GLY A 363 -2.09 -1.76 -2.94
CA GLY A 363 -1.47 -2.80 -3.78
C GLY A 363 -0.18 -2.31 -4.44
N ASN A 364 -0.14 -1.06 -4.90
CA ASN A 364 1.04 -0.43 -5.48
C ASN A 364 2.17 -0.27 -4.44
N VAL A 365 1.84 0.12 -3.19
CA VAL A 365 2.78 0.13 -2.06
C VAL A 365 3.37 -1.26 -1.81
N LEU A 366 2.50 -2.28 -1.70
CA LEU A 366 2.93 -3.65 -1.42
C LEU A 366 3.82 -4.21 -2.53
N TRP A 367 3.47 -3.95 -3.79
CA TRP A 367 4.26 -4.37 -4.95
C TRP A 367 5.64 -3.72 -4.95
N ASN A 368 5.71 -2.40 -4.79
CA ASN A 368 6.98 -1.68 -4.75
C ASN A 368 7.84 -2.08 -3.54
N TRP A 369 7.23 -2.43 -2.40
CA TRP A 369 7.96 -2.99 -1.27
C TRP A 369 8.67 -4.31 -1.65
N ARG A 370 7.98 -5.25 -2.31
CA ARG A 370 8.62 -6.52 -2.74
C ARG A 370 9.68 -6.28 -3.82
N MET A 371 9.44 -5.37 -4.75
CA MET A 371 10.45 -4.99 -5.75
C MET A 371 11.68 -4.36 -5.09
N LEU A 372 11.51 -3.53 -4.05
CA LEU A 372 12.62 -3.02 -3.25
C LEU A 372 13.40 -4.15 -2.56
N GLN A 373 12.70 -5.07 -1.88
CA GLN A 373 13.34 -6.19 -1.18
C GLN A 373 14.13 -7.10 -2.11
N THR A 374 13.66 -7.32 -3.34
CA THR A 374 14.30 -8.20 -4.34
C THR A 374 15.42 -7.52 -5.12
N THR A 375 15.37 -6.19 -5.31
CA THR A 375 16.31 -5.49 -6.20
C THR A 375 17.30 -4.57 -5.48
N GLY A 376 16.92 -4.05 -4.30
CA GLY A 376 17.66 -3.01 -3.58
C GLY A 376 17.63 -1.63 -4.24
N ASN A 377 16.78 -1.41 -5.26
CA ASN A 377 16.75 -0.15 -6.01
C ASN A 377 15.82 0.89 -5.37
N ALA A 378 16.32 2.11 -5.15
CA ALA A 378 15.61 3.20 -4.50
C ALA A 378 14.38 3.69 -5.27
N LYS A 379 14.29 3.49 -6.60
CA LYS A 379 13.12 3.90 -7.40
C LYS A 379 11.81 3.29 -6.90
N TYR A 380 11.86 2.08 -6.34
CA TYR A 380 10.70 1.42 -5.77
C TYR A 380 10.28 2.06 -4.43
N ALA A 381 11.26 2.50 -3.62
CA ALA A 381 10.99 3.25 -2.41
C ALA A 381 10.39 4.64 -2.70
N ASP A 382 10.75 5.27 -3.82
CA ASP A 382 10.15 6.54 -4.26
C ASP A 382 8.66 6.39 -4.59
N VAL A 383 8.27 5.34 -5.32
CA VAL A 383 6.85 5.07 -5.63
C VAL A 383 6.08 4.70 -4.36
N MET A 384 6.69 3.90 -3.48
CA MET A 384 6.12 3.55 -2.18
C MET A 384 5.86 4.81 -1.32
N GLU A 385 6.85 5.70 -1.21
CA GLU A 385 6.73 6.98 -0.51
C GLU A 385 5.62 7.84 -1.11
N LEU A 386 5.60 7.97 -2.44
CA LEU A 386 4.59 8.76 -3.15
C LEU A 386 3.17 8.27 -2.84
N ALA A 387 2.91 6.97 -2.94
CA ALA A 387 1.60 6.41 -2.68
C ALA A 387 1.19 6.56 -1.20
N LEU A 388 2.11 6.29 -0.26
CA LEU A 388 1.85 6.42 1.18
C LEU A 388 1.40 7.82 1.57
N TYR A 389 2.13 8.86 1.15
CA TYR A 389 1.82 10.25 1.52
C TYR A 389 0.61 10.84 0.79
N ASN A 390 0.21 10.29 -0.36
CA ASN A 390 -0.80 10.90 -1.21
C ASN A 390 -2.03 10.01 -1.38
N SER A 391 -1.93 8.93 -2.17
CA SER A 391 -3.09 8.14 -2.62
C SER A 391 -3.56 7.07 -1.63
N VAL A 392 -2.76 6.72 -0.62
CA VAL A 392 -3.17 5.86 0.50
C VAL A 392 -3.82 6.69 1.60
N LEU A 393 -3.13 7.73 2.08
CA LEU A 393 -3.63 8.59 3.15
C LEU A 393 -4.86 9.41 2.75
N SER A 394 -5.05 9.73 1.47
CA SER A 394 -6.29 10.36 1.00
C SER A 394 -7.53 9.51 1.29
N GLY A 395 -7.37 8.19 1.39
CA GLY A 395 -8.44 7.23 1.65
C GLY A 395 -9.07 7.31 3.05
N ILE A 396 -8.51 8.10 3.97
CA ILE A 396 -9.01 8.23 5.35
C ILE A 396 -9.00 9.67 5.84
N SER A 397 -9.97 10.05 6.68
CA SER A 397 -10.06 11.41 7.23
C SER A 397 -8.94 11.67 8.23
N LEU A 398 -8.58 12.94 8.43
CA LEU A 398 -7.53 13.33 9.38
C LEU A 398 -7.84 12.87 10.80
N ASN A 399 -9.12 12.84 11.18
CA ASN A 399 -9.59 12.32 12.46
C ASN A 399 -9.74 10.78 12.51
N GLY A 400 -9.45 10.06 11.42
CA GLY A 400 -9.37 8.59 11.39
C GLY A 400 -10.70 7.84 11.42
N LYS A 401 -11.84 8.50 11.17
CA LYS A 401 -13.18 7.88 11.32
C LYS A 401 -13.91 7.60 10.01
N ASN A 402 -13.59 8.34 8.95
CA ASN A 402 -14.32 8.31 7.69
C ASN A 402 -13.38 7.96 6.53
N PHE A 403 -13.92 7.32 5.49
CA PHE A 403 -13.12 6.69 4.44
C PHE A 403 -13.62 7.02 3.03
N LEU A 404 -12.68 7.03 2.08
CA LEU A 404 -12.95 7.09 0.65
C LEU A 404 -12.66 5.72 0.01
N TYR A 405 -13.56 5.31 -0.88
CA TYR A 405 -13.28 4.21 -1.81
C TYR A 405 -12.39 4.70 -2.96
N THR A 406 -12.85 5.75 -3.65
CA THR A 406 -12.19 6.35 -4.82
C THR A 406 -11.46 7.62 -4.44
N ASN A 407 -10.28 7.83 -5.01
CA ASN A 407 -9.43 8.99 -4.76
C ASN A 407 -9.32 9.86 -6.03
N PRO A 408 -10.32 10.72 -6.31
CA PRO A 408 -10.35 11.50 -7.54
C PRO A 408 -9.24 12.56 -7.56
N MET A 409 -8.81 12.97 -8.76
CA MET A 409 -7.87 14.09 -8.93
C MET A 409 -8.57 15.45 -9.00
N SER A 410 -9.85 15.46 -9.36
CA SER A 410 -10.73 16.63 -9.31
C SER A 410 -12.15 16.20 -8.92
N TYR A 411 -12.89 17.08 -8.23
CA TYR A 411 -14.29 16.87 -7.86
C TYR A 411 -15.09 18.17 -8.05
N SER A 412 -16.28 18.08 -8.65
CA SER A 412 -17.20 19.20 -8.82
C SER A 412 -18.66 18.76 -8.66
N ASP A 413 -19.46 19.57 -7.96
CA ASP A 413 -20.92 19.42 -7.89
C ASP A 413 -21.62 19.71 -9.23
N ASP A 414 -20.97 20.42 -10.16
CA ASP A 414 -21.56 20.75 -11.46
C ASP A 414 -21.49 19.59 -12.47
N LEU A 415 -20.91 18.44 -12.11
CA LEU A 415 -20.88 17.28 -12.98
C LEU A 415 -22.31 16.84 -13.35
N PRO A 416 -22.64 16.67 -14.65
CA PRO A 416 -24.00 16.37 -15.09
C PRO A 416 -24.41 14.91 -14.84
N PHE A 417 -23.61 14.15 -14.09
CA PHE A 417 -23.84 12.75 -13.74
C PHE A 417 -23.25 12.45 -12.36
N THR A 418 -23.83 11.46 -11.68
CA THR A 418 -23.34 10.98 -10.39
C THR A 418 -22.48 9.73 -10.60
N GLN A 419 -21.20 9.80 -10.22
CA GLN A 419 -20.31 8.64 -10.20
C GLN A 419 -20.67 7.69 -9.05
N ARG A 420 -20.34 6.39 -9.20
CA ARG A 420 -20.40 5.44 -8.08
C ARG A 420 -19.48 5.89 -6.94
N TRP A 421 -19.81 5.41 -5.74
CA TRP A 421 -19.09 5.66 -4.49
C TRP A 421 -19.16 7.12 -4.03
N SER A 422 -19.23 7.30 -2.71
CA SER A 422 -19.22 8.63 -2.10
C SER A 422 -17.99 9.43 -2.54
N LYS A 423 -18.18 10.73 -2.69
CA LYS A 423 -17.12 11.71 -2.97
C LYS A 423 -16.69 12.46 -1.72
N ASP A 424 -17.48 12.36 -0.66
CA ASP A 424 -17.06 12.61 0.71
C ASP A 424 -16.53 11.33 1.37
N ARG A 425 -15.69 11.51 2.40
CA ARG A 425 -15.35 10.41 3.30
C ARG A 425 -16.55 10.04 4.16
N VAL A 426 -16.90 8.75 4.18
CA VAL A 426 -18.05 8.20 4.92
C VAL A 426 -17.61 7.23 6.01
N PRO A 427 -18.38 7.08 7.11
CA PRO A 427 -17.99 6.20 8.23
C PRO A 427 -18.01 4.71 7.88
N TYR A 428 -18.82 4.30 6.89
CA TYR A 428 -18.94 2.92 6.45
C TYR A 428 -19.31 2.84 4.96
N ILE A 429 -18.64 1.98 4.20
CA ILE A 429 -18.86 1.78 2.76
C ILE A 429 -19.63 0.48 2.56
N SER A 430 -20.97 0.58 2.54
CA SER A 430 -21.87 -0.57 2.69
C SER A 430 -21.75 -1.66 1.62
N LEU A 431 -21.47 -1.29 0.37
CA LEU A 431 -21.41 -2.25 -0.75
C LEU A 431 -20.05 -2.95 -0.88
N SER A 432 -18.97 -2.31 -0.43
CA SER A 432 -17.61 -2.86 -0.46
C SER A 432 -16.74 -2.15 0.57
N ASN A 433 -16.60 -2.75 1.75
CA ASN A 433 -15.85 -2.17 2.85
C ASN A 433 -14.40 -2.68 2.91
N CYS A 434 -13.82 -3.01 1.75
CA CYS A 434 -12.47 -3.58 1.67
C CYS A 434 -11.35 -2.55 1.91
N CYS A 435 -11.62 -1.28 1.56
CA CYS A 435 -10.69 -0.16 1.67
C CYS A 435 -10.43 0.27 3.12
N PRO A 436 -11.45 0.47 3.99
CA PRO A 436 -11.24 0.91 5.37
C PRO A 436 -10.27 0.04 6.21
N PRO A 437 -10.45 -1.28 6.35
CA PRO A 437 -9.50 -2.08 7.13
C PRO A 437 -8.13 -2.16 6.47
N ASN A 438 -8.06 -2.04 5.14
CA ASN A 438 -6.80 -2.08 4.41
C ASN A 438 -5.96 -0.81 4.64
N VAL A 439 -6.58 0.38 4.64
CA VAL A 439 -5.86 1.64 4.96
C VAL A 439 -5.44 1.66 6.43
N VAL A 440 -6.28 1.18 7.34
CA VAL A 440 -5.96 1.14 8.78
C VAL A 440 -4.78 0.21 9.08
N ARG A 441 -4.76 -1.02 8.53
CA ARG A 441 -3.60 -1.90 8.71
C ARG A 441 -2.33 -1.29 8.09
N THR A 442 -2.45 -0.68 6.92
CA THR A 442 -1.30 -0.05 6.24
C THR A 442 -0.71 1.05 7.11
N ILE A 443 -1.53 1.90 7.75
CA ILE A 443 -1.07 2.96 8.66
C ILE A 443 -0.42 2.37 9.91
N ALA A 444 -0.97 1.28 10.47
CA ALA A 444 -0.37 0.58 11.60
C ALA A 444 1.01 -0.03 11.26
N GLU A 445 1.25 -0.33 9.98
CA GLU A 445 2.44 -1.02 9.45
C GLU A 445 3.54 -0.07 8.92
N VAL A 446 3.32 1.25 8.82
CA VAL A 446 4.26 2.14 8.12
C VAL A 446 5.68 2.12 8.69
N ALA A 447 5.81 1.89 10.01
CA ALA A 447 7.10 1.77 10.69
C ALA A 447 7.97 0.63 10.10
N ASP A 448 7.35 -0.46 9.66
CA ASP A 448 8.05 -1.63 9.11
C ASP A 448 8.65 -1.36 7.72
N TYR A 449 8.23 -0.28 7.04
CA TYR A 449 8.80 0.15 5.76
C TYR A 449 9.96 1.13 5.90
N ALA A 450 10.21 1.68 7.10
CA ALA A 450 11.19 2.74 7.32
C ALA A 450 12.62 2.31 6.95
N TYR A 451 12.95 1.05 7.24
CA TYR A 451 14.28 0.51 7.04
C TYR A 451 14.27 -0.88 6.39
N SER A 452 15.37 -1.18 5.71
CA SER A 452 15.73 -2.55 5.34
C SER A 452 17.16 -2.85 5.79
N VAL A 453 17.51 -4.13 5.89
CA VAL A 453 18.86 -4.59 6.19
C VAL A 453 19.38 -5.55 5.13
N SER A 454 20.69 -5.57 4.93
CA SER A 454 21.38 -6.59 4.16
C SER A 454 22.67 -7.01 4.89
N HIS A 455 23.44 -7.92 4.29
CA HIS A 455 24.77 -8.26 4.82
C HIS A 455 25.75 -7.07 4.79
N LYS A 456 25.48 -6.03 3.99
CA LYS A 456 26.31 -4.81 3.91
C LYS A 456 25.98 -3.79 4.99
N GLY A 457 24.70 -3.63 5.33
CA GLY A 457 24.28 -2.43 6.03
C GLY A 457 22.78 -2.24 6.24
N LEU A 458 22.46 -1.10 6.83
CA LEU A 458 21.09 -0.60 7.05
C LEU A 458 20.72 0.40 5.93
N TYR A 459 19.53 0.22 5.36
CA TYR A 459 18.95 1.08 4.33
C TYR A 459 17.85 1.93 4.94
N PHE A 460 17.90 3.24 4.70
CA PHE A 460 16.91 4.21 5.12
C PHE A 460 15.95 4.44 3.94
N ASN A 461 14.80 3.79 3.98
CA ASN A 461 13.82 3.84 2.90
C ASN A 461 12.85 5.00 3.09
N LEU A 462 12.31 5.20 4.29
CA LEU A 462 11.41 6.31 4.62
C LEU A 462 12.01 7.17 5.73
N TYR A 463 11.80 8.49 5.60
CA TYR A 463 12.22 9.46 6.60
C TYR A 463 11.02 9.86 7.47
N GLY A 464 11.23 9.90 8.79
CA GLY A 464 10.26 10.34 9.78
C GLY A 464 10.81 10.17 11.19
N GLY A 465 10.41 11.03 12.13
CA GLY A 465 10.94 10.99 13.50
C GLY A 465 10.71 9.62 14.15
N ASN A 466 11.78 8.88 14.45
CA ASN A 466 11.67 7.52 15.00
C ASN A 466 12.91 7.09 15.79
N VAL A 467 12.74 6.05 16.59
CA VAL A 467 13.85 5.27 17.17
C VAL A 467 13.84 3.89 16.55
N LEU A 468 15.02 3.45 16.11
CA LEU A 468 15.29 2.08 15.72
C LEU A 468 16.09 1.40 16.85
N ASN A 469 15.63 0.24 17.29
CA ASN A 469 16.33 -0.65 18.20
C ASN A 469 16.25 -2.09 17.68
N THR A 470 17.35 -2.63 17.17
CA THR A 470 17.38 -3.96 16.55
C THR A 470 18.66 -4.73 16.88
N VAL A 471 18.61 -6.04 16.64
CA VAL A 471 19.75 -6.95 16.69
C VAL A 471 19.98 -7.45 15.27
N LEU A 472 21.19 -7.35 14.73
CA LEU A 472 21.51 -7.84 13.39
C LEU A 472 21.73 -9.36 13.40
N LYS A 473 21.72 -9.99 12.22
CA LYS A 473 21.94 -11.44 12.05
C LYS A 473 23.25 -11.96 12.68
N ASP A 474 24.28 -11.13 12.78
CA ASP A 474 25.55 -11.49 13.42
C ASP A 474 25.53 -11.33 14.96
N GLY A 475 24.38 -10.99 15.53
CA GLY A 475 24.17 -10.76 16.97
C GLY A 475 24.55 -9.36 17.46
N SER A 476 25.09 -8.49 16.60
CA SER A 476 25.40 -7.13 16.98
C SER A 476 24.14 -6.29 17.21
N LYS A 477 24.21 -5.34 18.13
CA LYS A 477 23.11 -4.42 18.43
C LYS A 477 23.27 -3.14 17.62
N LEU A 478 22.16 -2.66 17.06
CA LEU A 478 22.08 -1.39 16.36
C LEU A 478 20.91 -0.58 16.95
N LYS A 479 21.23 0.59 17.48
CA LYS A 479 20.24 1.53 18.00
C LYS A 479 20.53 2.92 17.46
N LEU A 480 19.52 3.60 16.92
CA LEU A 480 19.64 4.97 16.44
C LEU A 480 18.36 5.76 16.71
N ASP A 481 18.51 7.08 16.68
CA ASP A 481 17.45 8.06 16.80
C ASP A 481 17.45 8.94 15.55
N GLN A 482 16.33 9.01 14.84
CA GLN A 482 16.11 9.87 13.70
C GLN A 482 15.18 11.01 14.10
N GLN A 483 15.64 12.25 13.94
CA GLN A 483 14.89 13.47 14.23
C GLN A 483 14.73 14.28 12.94
N THR A 484 13.48 14.52 12.56
CA THR A 484 13.14 15.27 11.35
C THR A 484 11.68 15.72 11.40
N GLU A 485 11.39 16.85 10.76
CA GLU A 485 10.03 17.32 10.50
C GLU A 485 9.53 16.87 9.12
N TYR A 486 10.17 15.86 8.50
CA TYR A 486 9.71 15.25 7.26
C TYR A 486 8.23 14.80 7.38
N PRO A 487 7.36 15.08 6.39
CA PRO A 487 7.66 15.59 5.04
C PRO A 487 7.63 17.13 4.92
N TRP A 488 7.58 17.87 6.03
CA TRP A 488 7.50 19.33 6.04
C TRP A 488 8.85 20.02 5.93
N ASP A 489 9.91 19.39 6.41
CA ASP A 489 11.28 19.84 6.25
C ASP A 489 12.19 18.69 5.79
N GLY A 490 13.20 19.04 4.99
CA GLY A 490 14.13 18.09 4.40
C GLY A 490 15.36 17.77 5.24
N LYS A 491 15.51 18.38 6.42
CA LYS A 491 16.61 18.09 7.34
C LYS A 491 16.31 16.83 8.14
N VAL A 492 17.19 15.85 8.02
CA VAL A 492 17.14 14.57 8.72
C VAL A 492 18.41 14.42 9.55
N ASN A 493 18.26 14.40 10.87
CA ASN A 493 19.37 14.18 11.79
C ASN A 493 19.28 12.77 12.36
N ILE A 494 20.35 12.00 12.24
CA ILE A 494 20.43 10.61 12.72
C ILE A 494 21.55 10.53 13.74
N THR A 495 21.24 10.11 14.96
CA THR A 495 22.23 9.87 16.00
C THR A 495 22.35 8.38 16.27
N LEU A 496 23.56 7.83 16.11
CA LEU A 496 23.83 6.42 16.40
C LEU A 496 24.05 6.24 17.91
N GLN A 497 23.20 5.45 18.56
CA GLN A 497 23.27 5.20 20.00
C GLN A 497 24.04 3.90 20.32
N GLN A 498 23.87 2.88 19.49
CA GLN A 498 24.62 1.62 19.55
C GLN A 498 24.92 1.16 18.13
N VAL A 499 26.12 0.65 17.89
CA VAL A 499 26.59 0.28 16.55
C VAL A 499 27.40 -1.02 16.58
N PRO A 500 27.43 -1.78 15.47
CA PRO A 500 28.33 -2.92 15.34
C PRO A 500 29.81 -2.53 15.50
N ALA A 501 30.63 -3.45 16.02
CA ALA A 501 32.07 -3.20 16.22
C ALA A 501 32.87 -3.14 14.90
N LYS A 502 32.36 -3.79 13.85
CA LYS A 502 32.96 -3.81 12.51
C LYS A 502 32.48 -2.62 11.69
N ALA A 503 33.19 -2.32 10.61
CA ALA A 503 32.70 -1.37 9.62
C ALA A 503 31.34 -1.84 9.10
N TYR A 504 30.42 -0.89 8.95
CA TYR A 504 29.02 -1.17 8.62
C TYR A 504 28.51 -0.06 7.71
N SER A 505 27.82 -0.41 6.63
CA SER A 505 27.30 0.60 5.69
C SER A 505 25.95 1.15 6.16
N LEU A 506 25.78 2.47 6.07
CA LEU A 506 24.46 3.10 6.10
C LEU A 506 24.13 3.57 4.68
N PHE A 507 22.98 3.17 4.17
CA PHE A 507 22.49 3.52 2.84
C PHE A 507 21.33 4.50 2.96
N LEU A 508 21.57 5.78 2.68
CA LEU A 508 20.56 6.82 2.79
C LEU A 508 19.95 7.08 1.41
N ARG A 509 18.63 6.91 1.26
CA ARG A 509 17.95 7.18 0.00
C ARG A 509 18.03 8.67 -0.33
N ILE A 510 18.49 9.00 -1.53
CA ILE A 510 18.34 10.34 -2.10
C ILE A 510 17.08 10.28 -2.97
N PRO A 511 15.94 10.86 -2.54
CA PRO A 511 14.67 10.69 -3.25
C PRO A 511 14.74 11.18 -4.69
N GLY A 512 14.07 10.51 -5.63
CA GLY A 512 14.04 10.90 -7.05
C GLY A 512 13.50 12.30 -7.32
N TRP A 513 12.76 12.90 -6.39
CA TRP A 513 12.29 14.28 -6.48
C TRP A 513 13.32 15.31 -6.00
N CYS A 514 14.40 14.92 -5.33
CA CYS A 514 15.34 15.80 -4.65
C CYS A 514 16.56 16.13 -5.54
N ASN A 515 16.85 17.43 -5.69
CA ASN A 515 18.08 17.92 -6.34
C ASN A 515 18.91 18.69 -5.31
N GLY A 516 20.24 18.55 -5.37
CA GLY A 516 21.14 19.27 -4.46
C GLY A 516 21.11 18.77 -3.01
N ALA A 517 20.89 17.47 -2.81
CA ALA A 517 21.03 16.86 -1.49
C ALA A 517 22.45 17.10 -0.95
N SER A 518 22.58 17.23 0.37
CA SER A 518 23.87 17.29 1.04
C SER A 518 23.90 16.40 2.27
N LEU A 519 25.08 15.88 2.58
CA LEU A 519 25.27 14.87 3.62
C LEU A 519 26.55 15.18 4.41
N SER A 520 26.45 15.16 5.73
CA SER A 520 27.61 15.30 6.61
C SER A 520 27.60 14.25 7.72
N VAL A 521 28.79 13.93 8.22
CA VAL A 521 28.97 13.09 9.41
C VAL A 521 29.81 13.85 10.41
N ASN A 522 29.29 14.06 11.62
CA ASN A 522 29.92 14.84 12.68
C ASN A 522 30.32 16.26 12.22
N GLY A 523 29.46 16.90 11.42
CA GLY A 523 29.67 18.24 10.86
C GLY A 523 30.68 18.30 9.70
N GLN A 524 31.28 17.19 9.31
CA GLN A 524 32.18 17.12 8.15
C GLN A 524 31.39 16.65 6.92
N PRO A 525 31.31 17.44 5.85
CA PRO A 525 30.69 17.02 4.61
C PRO A 525 31.31 15.72 4.09
N ILE A 526 30.49 14.82 3.58
CA ILE A 526 30.97 13.64 2.88
C ILE A 526 31.24 14.02 1.43
N ASP A 527 32.48 13.85 0.98
CA ASP A 527 32.87 14.03 -0.41
C ASP A 527 32.48 12.79 -1.24
N ALA A 528 31.18 12.64 -1.45
CA ALA A 528 30.61 11.59 -2.30
C ALA A 528 29.53 12.19 -3.20
N THR A 529 29.50 11.75 -4.46
CA THR A 529 28.42 12.11 -5.39
C THR A 529 27.10 11.54 -4.89
N LEU A 530 26.17 12.42 -4.52
CA LEU A 530 24.81 12.04 -4.13
C LEU A 530 23.93 12.03 -5.38
N THR A 531 23.67 10.85 -5.93
CA THR A 531 22.82 10.69 -7.11
C THR A 531 21.34 10.66 -6.73
N THR A 532 20.54 11.52 -7.36
CA THR A 532 19.08 11.52 -7.24
C THR A 532 18.48 10.17 -7.64
N GLY A 533 17.59 9.62 -6.81
CA GLY A 533 16.93 8.33 -7.07
C GLY A 533 17.76 7.11 -6.70
N GLU A 534 18.87 7.27 -5.99
CA GLU A 534 19.76 6.18 -5.55
C GLU A 534 19.98 6.18 -4.03
N TYR A 535 20.61 5.13 -3.52
CA TYR A 535 21.09 5.08 -2.13
C TYR A 535 22.54 5.58 -2.06
N ALA A 536 22.79 6.59 -1.22
CA ALA A 536 24.14 7.02 -0.86
C ALA A 536 24.72 6.07 0.21
N GLU A 537 25.78 5.35 -0.12
CA GLU A 537 26.48 4.45 0.80
C GLU A 537 27.52 5.20 1.64
N ILE A 538 27.42 5.09 2.96
CA ILE A 538 28.46 5.52 3.90
C ILE A 538 28.99 4.27 4.63
N ASN A 539 30.13 3.75 4.16
CA ASN A 539 30.80 2.63 4.82
C ASN A 539 31.90 3.13 5.75
N ARG A 540 31.78 2.86 7.05
CA ARG A 540 32.78 3.25 8.05
C ARG A 540 32.67 2.43 9.33
N LYS A 541 33.69 2.53 10.16
CA LYS A 541 33.65 2.08 11.56
C LYS A 541 32.98 3.16 12.41
N TRP A 542 31.72 2.94 12.73
CA TRP A 542 30.92 3.88 13.51
C TRP A 542 31.26 3.84 14.99
N LYS A 543 30.98 4.94 15.68
CA LYS A 543 31.02 5.06 17.13
C LYS A 543 29.64 5.48 17.65
N ALA A 544 29.31 5.04 18.87
CA ALA A 544 28.16 5.60 19.57
C ALA A 544 28.37 7.12 19.74
N GLY A 545 27.32 7.89 19.45
CA GLY A 545 27.33 9.34 19.41
C GLY A 545 27.62 9.95 18.03
N ASP A 546 28.03 9.15 17.03
CA ASP A 546 28.17 9.66 15.65
C ASP A 546 26.84 10.22 15.15
N ARG A 547 26.91 11.37 14.49
CA ARG A 547 25.77 12.11 13.95
C ARG A 547 25.86 12.19 12.44
N ILE A 548 24.78 11.81 11.76
CA ILE A 548 24.61 11.98 10.31
C ILE A 548 23.56 13.05 10.10
N GLU A 549 23.87 14.04 9.27
CA GLU A 549 22.93 15.08 8.86
C GLU A 549 22.74 15.00 7.35
N LEU A 550 21.52 14.66 6.94
CA LEU A 550 21.08 14.67 5.55
C LEU A 550 20.16 15.87 5.34
N ASN A 551 20.45 16.70 4.35
CA ASN A 551 19.60 17.80 3.94
C ASN A 551 19.07 17.54 2.53
N LEU A 552 17.74 17.49 2.41
CA LEU A 552 17.02 17.25 1.15
C LEU A 552 16.25 18.52 0.77
N PRO A 553 16.76 19.39 -0.11
CA PRO A 553 16.06 20.63 -0.47
C PRO A 553 14.63 20.36 -0.98
N MET A 554 13.64 20.99 -0.35
CA MET A 554 12.21 20.85 -0.67
C MET A 554 11.59 22.16 -1.22
N PRO A 555 12.01 22.63 -2.40
CA PRO A 555 11.33 23.74 -3.06
C PRO A 555 9.92 23.32 -3.49
N VAL A 556 9.04 24.30 -3.67
CA VAL A 556 7.79 24.09 -4.41
C VAL A 556 8.16 23.82 -5.87
N LYS A 557 7.62 22.74 -6.44
CA LYS A 557 7.85 22.31 -7.81
C LYS A 557 6.53 22.26 -8.58
N LEU A 558 6.57 22.80 -9.78
CA LEU A 558 5.55 22.65 -10.80
C LEU A 558 5.85 21.40 -11.63
N MET A 559 4.88 20.49 -11.72
CA MET A 559 5.00 19.22 -12.45
C MET A 559 4.10 19.25 -13.69
N GLU A 560 4.68 19.06 -14.87
CA GLU A 560 3.93 18.83 -16.11
C GLU A 560 3.81 17.33 -16.40
N SER A 561 2.78 16.94 -17.15
CA SER A 561 2.60 15.56 -17.62
C SER A 561 3.26 15.35 -18.98
N ASN A 562 3.48 14.08 -19.35
CA ASN A 562 3.77 13.73 -20.74
C ASN A 562 2.68 14.31 -21.67
N PRO A 563 3.01 14.86 -22.85
CA PRO A 563 2.04 15.48 -23.76
C PRO A 563 0.94 14.53 -24.27
N LEU A 564 1.14 13.21 -24.19
CA LEU A 564 0.14 12.21 -24.53
C LEU A 564 -0.93 12.03 -23.45
N VAL A 565 -0.73 12.58 -22.25
CA VAL A 565 -1.78 12.67 -21.23
C VAL A 565 -2.65 13.87 -21.57
N GLU A 566 -3.66 13.63 -22.40
CA GLU A 566 -4.53 14.67 -22.93
C GLU A 566 -5.29 15.40 -21.82
N GLU A 567 -5.72 14.68 -20.78
CA GLU A 567 -6.57 15.20 -19.72
C GLU A 567 -5.89 16.23 -18.82
N THR A 568 -4.55 16.32 -18.86
CA THR A 568 -3.73 17.27 -18.10
C THR A 568 -2.87 18.15 -19.00
N ARG A 569 -3.15 18.17 -20.31
CA ARG A 569 -2.40 18.98 -21.27
C ARG A 569 -2.54 20.46 -20.93
N ASN A 570 -1.40 21.16 -20.87
CA ASN A 570 -1.29 22.56 -20.45
C ASN A 570 -1.85 22.84 -19.03
N GLN A 571 -1.79 21.85 -18.15
CA GLN A 571 -2.04 21.99 -16.72
C GLN A 571 -0.77 21.64 -15.94
N VAL A 572 -0.78 21.95 -14.65
CA VAL A 572 0.33 21.72 -13.73
C VAL A 572 -0.18 21.13 -12.43
N ALA A 573 0.55 20.16 -11.88
CA ALA A 573 0.39 19.71 -10.50
C ALA A 573 1.48 20.34 -9.62
N VAL A 574 1.14 20.74 -8.39
CA VAL A 574 2.10 21.34 -7.46
C VAL A 574 2.59 20.30 -6.47
N LYS A 575 3.91 20.18 -6.30
CA LYS A 575 4.55 19.28 -5.32
C LYS A 575 5.51 20.03 -4.41
N ARG A 576 5.67 19.56 -3.18
CA ARG A 576 6.79 19.94 -2.30
C ARG A 576 7.28 18.69 -1.57
N GLY A 577 8.54 18.31 -1.82
CA GLY A 577 9.05 17.02 -1.38
C GLY A 577 8.23 15.85 -1.94
N PRO A 578 7.84 14.87 -1.12
CA PRO A 578 7.01 13.74 -1.57
C PRO A 578 5.51 14.07 -1.70
N VAL A 579 5.08 15.24 -1.26
CA VAL A 579 3.65 15.60 -1.12
C VAL A 579 3.15 16.34 -2.37
N VAL A 580 2.02 15.87 -2.90
CA VAL A 580 1.23 16.52 -3.96
C VAL A 580 0.21 17.43 -3.31
N TYR A 581 -0.07 18.57 -3.93
CA TYR A 581 -1.00 19.60 -3.43
C TYR A 581 -2.22 19.75 -4.34
N CYS A 582 -3.35 20.13 -3.76
CA CYS A 582 -4.59 20.45 -4.46
C CYS A 582 -5.20 21.77 -3.95
N LEU A 583 -6.11 22.34 -4.73
CA LEU A 583 -6.93 23.49 -4.37
C LEU A 583 -8.32 23.02 -3.93
N GLU A 584 -8.89 23.64 -2.91
CA GLU A 584 -10.25 23.37 -2.44
C GLU A 584 -11.09 24.66 -2.42
N SER A 585 -12.38 24.57 -2.71
CA SER A 585 -13.28 25.73 -2.79
C SER A 585 -13.43 26.51 -1.47
N VAL A 586 -13.25 25.87 -0.31
CA VAL A 586 -13.33 26.50 1.03
C VAL A 586 -12.32 27.64 1.23
N GLY A 587 -11.26 27.71 0.41
CA GLY A 587 -10.28 28.81 0.45
C GLY A 587 -10.51 29.92 -0.59
N MET A 588 -11.52 29.78 -1.46
CA MET A 588 -11.75 30.70 -2.58
C MET A 588 -12.66 31.87 -2.18
N PRO A 589 -12.50 33.06 -2.80
CA PRO A 589 -13.46 34.15 -2.65
C PRO A 589 -14.88 33.70 -3.03
N LYS A 590 -15.89 34.20 -2.31
CA LYS A 590 -17.29 33.82 -2.54
C LYS A 590 -17.68 33.97 -4.01
N GLY A 591 -18.27 32.91 -4.58
CA GLY A 591 -18.72 32.88 -5.97
C GLY A 591 -17.64 32.53 -7.00
N GLN A 592 -16.38 32.34 -6.57
CA GLN A 592 -15.31 31.87 -7.45
C GLN A 592 -15.17 30.35 -7.38
N LYS A 593 -14.93 29.72 -8.53
CA LYS A 593 -14.71 28.27 -8.65
C LYS A 593 -13.21 27.98 -8.70
N VAL A 594 -12.80 26.82 -8.17
CA VAL A 594 -11.40 26.37 -8.23
C VAL A 594 -10.93 26.20 -9.68
N PHE A 595 -11.83 25.74 -10.56
CA PHE A 595 -11.58 25.50 -11.99
C PHE A 595 -11.26 26.74 -12.83
N ASN A 596 -11.49 27.93 -12.28
CA ASN A 596 -11.17 29.20 -12.94
C ASN A 596 -9.76 29.71 -12.58
N VAL A 597 -9.04 29.00 -11.70
CA VAL A 597 -7.69 29.37 -11.27
C VAL A 597 -6.67 28.86 -12.28
N ALA A 598 -5.67 29.67 -12.56
CA ALA A 598 -4.49 29.29 -13.32
C ALA A 598 -3.21 29.65 -12.55
N ILE A 599 -2.23 28.74 -12.58
CA ILE A 599 -0.94 28.94 -11.92
C ILE A 599 0.03 29.57 -12.91
N PRO A 600 0.62 30.74 -12.64
CA PRO A 600 1.70 31.28 -13.44
C PRO A 600 2.99 30.46 -13.25
N VAL A 601 3.78 30.28 -14.31
CA VAL A 601 5.12 29.64 -14.21
C VAL A 601 5.97 30.33 -13.13
N ASN A 602 5.97 31.67 -13.14
CA ASN A 602 6.63 32.50 -12.15
C ASN A 602 5.70 32.73 -10.94
N ASN A 603 5.36 31.66 -10.23
CA ASN A 603 4.53 31.72 -9.02
C ASN A 603 5.34 32.11 -7.78
N ASP A 604 4.65 32.59 -6.75
CA ASP A 604 5.21 32.97 -5.45
C ASP A 604 4.74 32.06 -4.31
N LEU A 605 4.35 30.81 -4.62
CA LEU A 605 3.82 29.85 -3.65
C LEU A 605 4.85 29.58 -2.53
N LYS A 606 4.43 29.79 -1.29
CA LYS A 606 5.27 29.64 -0.10
C LYS A 606 4.64 28.68 0.90
N PRO A 607 5.46 27.86 1.58
CA PRO A 607 4.98 27.00 2.66
C PRO A 607 4.45 27.82 3.83
N GLU A 608 3.27 27.47 4.33
CA GLU A 608 2.63 28.04 5.51
C GLU A 608 2.03 26.90 6.34
N LEU A 609 2.47 26.76 7.59
CA LEU A 609 1.93 25.77 8.52
C LEU A 609 0.56 26.23 9.03
N ILE A 610 -0.45 25.39 8.85
CA ILE A 610 -1.82 25.59 9.32
C ILE A 610 -2.28 24.37 10.12
N GLU A 611 -3.45 24.46 10.73
CA GLU A 611 -4.10 23.33 11.40
C GLU A 611 -5.42 22.97 10.71
N ILE A 612 -5.65 21.68 10.46
CA ILE A 612 -6.93 21.13 9.99
C ILE A 612 -7.25 19.91 10.86
N GLU A 613 -8.42 19.88 11.49
CA GLU A 613 -8.85 18.77 12.37
C GLU A 613 -7.78 18.40 13.42
N ASN A 614 -7.23 19.40 14.12
CA ASN A 614 -6.14 19.27 15.11
C ASN A 614 -4.86 18.61 14.56
N SER A 615 -4.65 18.63 13.23
CA SER A 615 -3.46 18.08 12.58
C SER A 615 -2.64 19.23 11.97
N PRO A 616 -1.31 19.29 12.20
CA PRO A 616 -0.45 20.27 11.55
C PRO A 616 -0.28 19.92 10.07
N ILE A 617 -0.60 20.87 9.20
CA ILE A 617 -0.60 20.71 7.73
C ILE A 617 0.26 21.82 7.11
N MET A 618 1.27 21.44 6.32
CA MET A 618 2.00 22.42 5.52
C MET A 618 1.20 22.77 4.28
N SER A 619 0.51 23.91 4.27
CA SER A 619 -0.15 24.47 3.10
C SER A 619 0.82 25.24 2.21
N LEU A 620 0.41 25.57 0.98
CA LEU A 620 1.12 26.52 0.12
C LEU A 620 0.23 27.71 -0.17
N THR A 621 0.70 28.93 0.08
CA THR A 621 -0.04 30.18 -0.19
C THR A 621 0.70 31.09 -1.15
N GLY A 622 -0.05 31.82 -1.95
CA GLY A 622 0.49 32.74 -2.95
C GLY A 622 -0.61 33.34 -3.82
N LYS A 623 -0.21 34.01 -4.90
CA LYS A 623 -1.12 34.58 -5.89
C LYS A 623 -1.18 33.72 -7.14
N ALA A 624 -2.39 33.56 -7.65
CA ALA A 624 -2.68 32.90 -8.92
C ALA A 624 -3.49 33.83 -9.83
N ASP A 625 -3.60 33.43 -11.09
CA ASP A 625 -4.49 34.08 -12.04
C ASP A 625 -5.89 33.50 -11.90
N LEU A 626 -6.88 34.38 -11.88
CA LEU A 626 -8.30 34.05 -11.86
C LEU A 626 -8.88 34.46 -13.20
N ARG A 627 -9.25 33.47 -13.99
CA ARG A 627 -9.87 33.64 -15.30
C ARG A 627 -11.34 34.00 -15.08
N ASN A 628 -11.76 35.17 -15.57
CA ASN A 628 -13.16 35.55 -15.51
C ASN A 628 -13.91 34.86 -16.64
N GLU A 629 -14.41 33.68 -16.32
CA GLU A 629 -15.18 32.88 -17.23
C GLU A 629 -16.65 33.30 -17.18
N GLY A 630 -17.20 33.74 -18.32
CA GLY A 630 -18.64 33.94 -18.46
C GLY A 630 -19.41 32.63 -18.22
N SER A 631 -20.74 32.67 -18.28
CA SER A 631 -21.54 31.45 -18.12
C SER A 631 -21.23 30.42 -19.22
N TRP A 632 -21.13 29.14 -18.83
CA TRP A 632 -21.08 27.98 -19.74
C TRP A 632 -22.47 27.39 -20.03
N THR A 633 -23.54 27.95 -19.46
CA THR A 633 -24.92 27.45 -19.68
C THR A 633 -25.26 27.42 -21.17
N ASN A 634 -25.66 26.26 -21.68
CA ASN A 634 -25.99 26.01 -23.09
C ASN A 634 -24.86 26.35 -24.07
N GLN A 635 -23.59 26.25 -23.65
CA GLN A 635 -22.42 26.44 -24.52
C GLN A 635 -21.43 25.29 -24.36
N LEU A 636 -20.96 24.73 -25.48
CA LEU A 636 -19.85 23.76 -25.51
C LEU A 636 -18.52 24.44 -25.85
N TYR A 637 -18.54 25.39 -26.78
CA TYR A 637 -17.37 26.16 -27.22
C TYR A 637 -17.74 27.65 -27.30
N ARG A 638 -16.77 28.52 -27.01
CA ARG A 638 -16.89 29.99 -27.10
C ARG A 638 -15.52 30.63 -27.38
N GLU A 639 -15.51 31.90 -27.76
CA GLU A 639 -14.28 32.68 -27.86
C GLU A 639 -13.59 32.81 -26.49
N VAL A 640 -12.26 32.74 -26.48
CA VAL A 640 -11.47 32.79 -25.25
C VAL A 640 -11.61 34.16 -24.59
N GLY A 641 -11.98 34.18 -23.31
CA GLY A 641 -12.03 35.40 -22.52
C GLY A 641 -10.62 35.95 -22.25
N THR A 642 -10.45 37.27 -22.35
CA THR A 642 -9.16 37.95 -22.12
C THR A 642 -9.04 38.56 -20.72
N LYS A 643 -10.11 38.54 -19.93
CA LYS A 643 -10.15 39.14 -18.60
C LYS A 643 -9.57 38.19 -17.56
N THR A 644 -8.40 38.51 -17.05
CA THR A 644 -7.79 37.87 -15.88
C THR A 644 -7.69 38.87 -14.73
N SER A 645 -7.72 38.35 -13.51
CA SER A 645 -7.45 39.10 -12.29
C SER A 645 -6.56 38.26 -11.38
N LYS A 646 -5.96 38.85 -10.34
CA LYS A 646 -5.19 38.08 -9.35
C LYS A 646 -6.08 37.65 -8.20
N VAL A 647 -5.86 36.43 -7.71
CA VAL A 647 -6.52 35.89 -6.52
C VAL A 647 -5.49 35.28 -5.58
N ASN A 648 -5.69 35.46 -4.28
CA ASN A 648 -4.90 34.73 -3.28
C ASN A 648 -5.44 33.30 -3.19
N ILE A 649 -4.54 32.32 -3.27
CA ILE A 649 -4.90 30.91 -3.16
C ILE A 649 -4.19 30.26 -1.98
N ARG A 650 -4.81 29.20 -1.46
CA ARG A 650 -4.20 28.28 -0.50
C ARG A 650 -4.40 26.85 -0.97
N MET A 651 -3.30 26.20 -1.30
CA MET A 651 -3.27 24.79 -1.63
C MET A 651 -2.98 23.98 -0.38
N VAL A 652 -3.61 22.82 -0.24
CA VAL A 652 -3.36 21.87 0.84
C VAL A 652 -2.79 20.57 0.27
N PRO A 653 -2.07 19.77 1.06
CA PRO A 653 -1.69 18.42 0.66
C PRO A 653 -2.90 17.63 0.18
N TYR A 654 -2.75 16.91 -0.93
CA TYR A 654 -3.81 16.11 -1.55
C TYR A 654 -4.45 15.18 -0.53
N TYR A 655 -3.68 14.50 0.32
CA TYR A 655 -4.26 13.59 1.32
C TYR A 655 -5.21 14.28 2.33
N ALA A 656 -5.05 15.59 2.55
CA ALA A 656 -5.80 16.37 3.53
C ALA A 656 -7.10 16.99 2.97
N TRP A 657 -7.35 16.90 1.67
CA TRP A 657 -8.59 17.39 1.04
C TRP A 657 -9.85 16.77 1.67
N GLY A 658 -11.01 17.41 1.62
CA GLY A 658 -12.29 16.91 2.10
C GLY A 658 -12.37 16.72 3.62
N ASN A 659 -11.54 17.43 4.39
CA ASN A 659 -11.60 17.45 5.87
C ASN A 659 -12.16 18.77 6.42
N ARG A 660 -12.67 19.65 5.55
CA ARG A 660 -13.19 20.99 5.90
C ARG A 660 -14.64 21.19 5.44
N GLY A 661 -15.36 20.08 5.28
CA GLY A 661 -16.68 20.01 4.66
C GLY A 661 -16.63 19.55 3.20
N HIS A 662 -17.81 19.48 2.60
CA HIS A 662 -17.99 19.16 1.19
C HIS A 662 -17.51 20.32 0.32
N VAL A 663 -16.61 20.04 -0.65
CA VAL A 663 -15.92 21.07 -1.43
C VAL A 663 -15.57 20.57 -2.82
N ASP A 664 -15.64 21.45 -3.81
CA ASP A 664 -14.94 21.25 -5.09
C ASP A 664 -13.43 21.20 -4.86
N MET A 665 -12.74 20.36 -5.63
CA MET A 665 -11.30 20.14 -5.52
C MET A 665 -10.67 19.97 -6.90
N GLU A 666 -9.44 20.48 -7.07
CA GLU A 666 -8.65 20.29 -8.29
C GLU A 666 -7.16 20.13 -7.97
N THR A 667 -6.53 19.12 -8.57
CA THR A 667 -5.09 18.84 -8.40
C THR A 667 -4.25 19.30 -9.60
N TRP A 668 -4.76 19.11 -10.81
CA TRP A 668 -4.14 19.62 -12.04
C TRP A 668 -4.80 20.93 -12.41
N ILE A 669 -4.05 22.02 -12.32
CA ILE A 669 -4.58 23.38 -12.48
C ILE A 669 -4.03 23.94 -13.79
N PRO A 670 -4.82 24.67 -14.59
CA PRO A 670 -4.32 25.32 -15.79
C PRO A 670 -3.03 26.12 -15.55
N LEU A 671 -2.08 26.04 -16.49
CA LEU A 671 -0.80 26.72 -16.41
C LEU A 671 -0.78 27.95 -17.33
N ASP A 672 -0.32 29.10 -16.80
CA ASP A 672 -0.02 30.31 -17.55
C ASP A 672 1.52 30.46 -17.66
N ARG A 673 2.06 30.30 -18.89
CA ARG A 673 3.52 30.26 -19.15
C ARG A 673 4.11 31.63 -19.45
#